data_AF-A0AAQ3TRY0-F1
#
_entry.id   AF-A0AAQ3TRY0-F1
#
_cell.length_a   1.000
_cell.length_b   1.000
_cell.length_c   1.000
_cell.angle_alpha   90.00
_cell.angle_beta   90.00
_cell.angle_gamma   90.00
#
_symmetry.space_group_name_H-M   'P 1'
#
loop_
_entity.id
_entity.type
_entity.pdbx_description
1 polymer ?
#
loop_
_entity_poly.entity_id
_entity_poly.type
_entity_poly.pdbx_seq_one_letter_code
_entity_poly.pdbx_strand_id
1 'polypeptide(L)'
;MARLCHKLGESIVPCLYFGLFLVAYALSLSALALVGAMAPVTVFGPVISPNVARVVVCLEEVGVEYEVVNVDFAAGEHKSPDHLQRNPFGQLPAFQDGELMLFESRAISRHVLRKYKSTEVNLLREGNLEEAALVDVWVDVEAHQYDAAIAPIVYQHILVPMQGGTPDQELVDGAMEKLKKVLGVYEARLSKSKYLAGDFVSLADLSHVPYTVYFVQATPCGSVLDAYPKVKAWWEDLMSRPAVQRNFLIQICGRETLLKSTLSSQPIYHLTAFPEQKYLPKQIDRLQRNFLWKGDESESNSKGAGLPGGGRRRVRGRRHRLPCLGTQGPRPPRQKLQFLDCKSCIADSNLLLSLVAANNAHLSHAFQPFGQVPAFQDGDLMLFRKVFFVHPFHTPPERLRLFQTLSMTLYIYKFSTESRAICRYVLRKYKTPDGSSSNILRDGDLEGSALVDAWLDVEALQYEPCVHAVFVQHRVVPALGGTPDERAIVETLSKLRKVLEVYEVRLAEHRYLAGGDAVSLADLSHFPYTHYFMGMPYAAVFDSFPRVKAWWEDLPARPAVRKPFGQIPAFQDGDVVLFESRAICKYVLRKYKSAEADLLRDGGGDLKDAAMVDVWTEVEAHTYHPAISPIVYECFVIPTNEKVVEEALQKLKKVLDVYEARLADREYLAGDFFSFADVNHIPYTFAFMATPHAALFDAYPNVKAWWERLMARSVFGPAMSTNVARVLVCLEEVGADYEVVNMDFQAKEHKRPKHLARNPFGQIPAFQDGDLVLFESRAICKYVLRKYKSAEADLLREGGGDLKDAAMVDVWTEVEAHTYYPAISPIVYEYLVNPTMLGIPTNEKVVEESLEKLKKVLDVYEARLAGREYLAGDFFSFADINHFPYTFAFTLTPHALLFDSYPNVKAWWERLMARPSMIKLGADMAAALKA
;
A
#
# COMPACT_ATOMS: atom_id res chain seq x y z
N MET A 1 40.36 -12.13 -43.34
CA MET A 1 40.49 -10.69 -43.65
C MET A 1 41.93 -10.22 -43.80
N ALA A 2 42.85 -10.47 -42.85
CA ALA A 2 44.25 -9.98 -42.95
C ALA A 2 45.01 -10.40 -44.24
N ARG A 3 44.80 -11.63 -44.74
CA ARG A 3 45.38 -12.08 -46.03
C ARG A 3 44.75 -11.43 -47.27
N LEU A 4 43.54 -10.86 -47.15
CA LEU A 4 42.84 -10.17 -48.23
C LEU A 4 43.30 -8.69 -48.33
N CYS A 5 43.47 -8.02 -47.18
CA CYS A 5 43.90 -6.61 -47.16
C CYS A 5 45.39 -6.46 -47.60
N HIS A 6 46.24 -7.50 -47.49
CA HIS A 6 47.62 -7.47 -48.01
C HIS A 6 47.71 -7.53 -49.56
N LYS A 7 46.71 -8.10 -50.24
CA LYS A 7 46.69 -8.25 -51.71
C LYS A 7 46.13 -7.02 -52.46
N LEU A 8 45.39 -6.16 -51.77
CA LEU A 8 44.66 -5.04 -52.40
C LEU A 8 45.31 -3.67 -52.19
N GLY A 9 46.44 -3.58 -51.48
CA GLY A 9 47.23 -2.34 -51.41
C GLY A 9 46.52 -1.15 -50.74
N GLU A 10 45.40 -1.36 -50.05
CA GLU A 10 44.66 -0.30 -49.35
C GLU A 10 44.73 -0.45 -47.83
N SER A 11 44.65 0.69 -47.14
CA SER A 11 44.93 0.81 -45.70
C SER A 11 44.08 -0.16 -44.86
N ILE A 12 44.67 -0.67 -43.77
CA ILE A 12 44.09 -1.67 -42.86
C ILE A 12 42.86 -1.14 -42.08
N VAL A 13 42.60 0.16 -42.11
CA VAL A 13 41.60 0.84 -41.25
C VAL A 13 40.14 0.47 -41.58
N PRO A 14 39.68 0.41 -42.85
CA PRO A 14 38.29 0.04 -43.16
C PRO A 14 37.99 -1.43 -42.87
N CYS A 15 39.00 -2.32 -43.03
CA CYS A 15 38.88 -3.74 -42.69
C CYS A 15 38.60 -3.95 -41.18
N LEU A 16 39.18 -3.12 -40.31
CA LEU A 16 38.98 -3.17 -38.85
C LEU A 16 37.60 -2.63 -38.43
N TYR A 17 37.13 -1.54 -39.04
CA TYR A 17 35.79 -1.01 -38.77
C TYR A 17 34.68 -2.00 -39.17
N PHE A 18 34.82 -2.69 -40.30
CA PHE A 18 33.86 -3.69 -40.74
C PHE A 18 33.86 -4.93 -39.83
N GLY A 19 35.03 -5.33 -39.33
CA GLY A 19 35.17 -6.40 -38.34
C GLY A 19 34.52 -6.04 -37.00
N LEU A 20 34.74 -4.81 -36.50
CA LEU A 20 34.10 -4.30 -35.28
C LEU A 20 32.58 -4.20 -35.43
N PHE A 21 32.09 -3.80 -36.60
CA PHE A 21 30.64 -3.75 -36.88
C PHE A 21 30.02 -5.15 -36.87
N LEU A 22 30.67 -6.14 -37.48
CA LEU A 22 30.20 -7.54 -37.46
C LEU A 22 30.25 -8.16 -36.06
N VAL A 23 31.25 -7.82 -35.24
CA VAL A 23 31.32 -8.27 -33.84
C VAL A 23 30.25 -7.59 -33.00
N ALA A 24 30.00 -6.29 -33.17
CA ALA A 24 28.91 -5.58 -32.51
C ALA A 24 27.53 -6.12 -32.93
N TYR A 25 27.36 -6.45 -34.22
CA TYR A 25 26.14 -7.04 -34.77
C TYR A 25 25.91 -8.48 -34.27
N ALA A 26 26.98 -9.30 -34.20
CA ALA A 26 26.91 -10.63 -33.64
C ALA A 26 26.66 -10.61 -32.13
N LEU A 27 27.23 -9.65 -31.39
CA LEU A 27 26.97 -9.45 -29.96
C LEU A 27 25.55 -8.95 -29.70
N SER A 28 24.97 -8.14 -30.60
CA SER A 28 23.57 -7.70 -30.50
C SER A 28 22.59 -8.81 -30.90
N LEU A 29 22.91 -9.65 -31.88
CA LEU A 29 22.15 -10.88 -32.18
C LEU A 29 22.25 -11.91 -31.04
N SER A 30 23.42 -12.01 -30.39
CA SER A 30 23.60 -12.87 -29.21
C SER A 30 22.87 -12.32 -27.98
N ALA A 31 22.80 -11.00 -27.83
CA ALA A 31 21.99 -10.33 -26.80
C ALA A 31 20.49 -10.51 -27.07
N LEU A 32 20.05 -10.47 -28.34
CA LEU A 32 18.69 -10.83 -28.75
C LEU A 32 18.38 -12.32 -28.56
N ALA A 33 19.37 -13.20 -28.62
CA ALA A 33 19.20 -14.63 -28.32
C ALA A 33 19.23 -14.93 -26.80
N LEU A 34 19.86 -14.06 -26.00
CA LEU A 34 19.88 -14.10 -24.52
C LEU A 34 18.60 -13.52 -23.91
N VAL A 35 17.94 -12.58 -24.60
CA VAL A 35 16.53 -12.25 -24.38
C VAL A 35 15.73 -13.33 -25.10
N GLY A 36 15.58 -14.51 -24.47
CA GLY A 36 14.83 -15.61 -25.07
C GLY A 36 13.51 -15.09 -25.65
N ALA A 37 13.28 -15.32 -26.95
CA ALA A 37 11.99 -15.06 -27.57
C ALA A 37 10.95 -15.92 -26.82
N MET A 38 10.32 -15.32 -25.81
CA MET A 38 9.26 -15.97 -25.05
C MET A 38 8.13 -16.20 -26.03
N ALA A 39 7.66 -17.44 -26.15
CA ALA A 39 6.49 -17.73 -26.97
C ALA A 39 5.33 -16.83 -26.52
N PRO A 40 4.57 -16.24 -27.46
CA PRO A 40 3.47 -15.35 -27.11
C PRO A 40 2.45 -16.10 -26.26
N VAL A 41 1.92 -15.44 -25.23
CA VAL A 41 0.82 -16.00 -24.43
C VAL A 41 -0.47 -15.93 -25.24
N THR A 42 -1.38 -16.90 -25.07
CA THR A 42 -2.63 -16.94 -25.83
C THR A 42 -3.82 -16.60 -24.95
N VAL A 43 -4.66 -15.67 -25.41
CA VAL A 43 -5.93 -15.30 -24.77
C VAL A 43 -7.07 -15.82 -25.63
N PHE A 44 -7.93 -16.67 -25.07
CA PHE A 44 -9.10 -17.22 -25.76
C PHE A 44 -10.35 -16.42 -25.40
N GLY A 45 -10.93 -15.78 -26.40
CA GLY A 45 -12.17 -15.00 -26.28
C GLY A 45 -12.16 -13.75 -27.16
N PRO A 46 -13.33 -13.16 -27.43
CA PRO A 46 -13.42 -11.94 -28.23
C PRO A 46 -12.98 -10.76 -27.36
N VAL A 47 -12.13 -9.87 -27.90
CA VAL A 47 -11.61 -8.71 -27.15
C VAL A 47 -12.75 -7.81 -26.64
N ILE A 48 -13.91 -7.78 -27.33
CA ILE A 48 -15.13 -7.07 -26.91
C ILE A 48 -15.72 -7.56 -25.58
N SER A 49 -15.31 -8.72 -25.07
CA SER A 49 -15.69 -9.17 -23.74
C SER A 49 -14.97 -8.33 -22.68
N PRO A 50 -15.68 -7.71 -21.72
CA PRO A 50 -15.04 -6.96 -20.63
C PRO A 50 -13.99 -7.79 -19.86
N ASN A 51 -14.25 -9.08 -19.67
CA ASN A 51 -13.35 -9.98 -18.95
C ASN A 51 -12.08 -10.32 -19.76
N VAL A 52 -12.20 -10.45 -21.09
CA VAL A 52 -11.03 -10.62 -21.98
C VAL A 52 -10.23 -9.32 -22.02
N ALA A 53 -10.90 -8.17 -22.18
CA ALA A 53 -10.27 -6.87 -22.19
C ALA A 53 -9.49 -6.59 -20.90
N ARG A 54 -9.97 -7.03 -19.73
CA ARG A 54 -9.25 -6.91 -18.44
C ARG A 54 -7.85 -7.54 -18.51
N VAL A 55 -7.76 -8.74 -19.09
CA VAL A 55 -6.48 -9.45 -19.27
C VAL A 55 -5.59 -8.73 -20.28
N VAL A 56 -6.17 -8.30 -21.41
CA VAL A 56 -5.43 -7.59 -22.47
C VAL A 56 -4.85 -6.26 -21.97
N VAL A 57 -5.60 -5.48 -21.18
CA VAL A 57 -5.06 -4.26 -20.56
C VAL A 57 -3.83 -4.58 -19.70
N CYS A 58 -3.88 -5.66 -18.91
CA CYS A 58 -2.74 -6.05 -18.07
C CYS A 58 -1.53 -6.46 -18.91
N LEU A 59 -1.74 -7.24 -19.98
CA LEU A 59 -0.68 -7.65 -20.92
C LEU A 59 -0.02 -6.44 -21.61
N GLU A 60 -0.82 -5.46 -22.03
CA GLU A 60 -0.34 -4.21 -22.63
C GLU A 60 0.45 -3.34 -21.65
N GLU A 61 0.07 -3.32 -20.37
CA GLU A 61 0.78 -2.58 -19.32
C GLU A 61 2.16 -3.19 -19.04
N VAL A 62 2.28 -4.52 -19.05
CA VAL A 62 3.58 -5.20 -18.85
C VAL A 62 4.40 -5.33 -20.14
N GLY A 63 3.81 -5.04 -21.30
CA GLY A 63 4.49 -5.10 -22.60
C GLY A 63 4.79 -6.52 -23.09
N VAL A 64 3.95 -7.49 -22.74
CA VAL A 64 4.10 -8.89 -23.17
C VAL A 64 3.44 -9.08 -24.54
N GLU A 65 4.09 -9.81 -25.45
CA GLU A 65 3.47 -10.22 -26.71
C GLU A 65 2.42 -11.30 -26.47
N TYR A 66 1.24 -11.13 -27.07
CA TYR A 66 0.12 -12.06 -26.93
C TYR A 66 -0.61 -12.28 -28.24
N GLU A 67 -1.24 -13.45 -28.36
CA GLU A 67 -2.19 -13.79 -29.41
C GLU A 67 -3.60 -13.83 -28.83
N VAL A 68 -4.57 -13.26 -29.54
CA VAL A 68 -6.00 -13.42 -29.19
C VAL A 68 -6.64 -14.40 -30.16
N VAL A 69 -7.06 -15.54 -29.64
CA VAL A 69 -7.88 -16.52 -30.37
C VAL A 69 -9.33 -16.20 -30.10
N ASN A 70 -10.02 -15.71 -31.13
CA ASN A 70 -11.44 -15.40 -31.03
C ASN A 70 -12.25 -16.69 -30.78
N VAL A 71 -13.10 -16.68 -29.75
CA VAL A 71 -14.08 -17.74 -29.48
C VAL A 71 -15.45 -17.15 -29.75
N ASP A 72 -16.19 -17.70 -30.71
CA ASP A 72 -17.50 -17.18 -31.10
C ASP A 72 -18.53 -17.45 -29.99
N PHE A 73 -18.82 -16.40 -29.24
CA PHE A 73 -19.80 -16.42 -28.17
C PHE A 73 -21.21 -16.66 -28.70
N ALA A 74 -21.57 -16.09 -29.85
CA ALA A 74 -22.90 -16.19 -30.44
C ALA A 74 -23.17 -17.59 -31.02
N ALA A 75 -22.15 -18.23 -31.58
CA ALA A 75 -22.22 -19.62 -32.04
C ALA A 75 -22.16 -20.65 -30.90
N GLY A 76 -21.95 -20.22 -29.64
CA GLY A 76 -21.87 -21.11 -28.49
C GLY A 76 -20.54 -21.87 -28.36
N GLU A 77 -19.47 -21.44 -29.05
CA GLU A 77 -18.17 -22.15 -29.06
C GLU A 77 -17.53 -22.24 -27.67
N HIS A 78 -17.82 -21.27 -26.79
CA HIS A 78 -17.42 -21.27 -25.38
C HIS A 78 -18.03 -22.44 -24.57
N LYS A 79 -18.99 -23.18 -25.13
CA LYS A 79 -19.56 -24.42 -24.58
C LYS A 79 -19.12 -25.68 -25.32
N SER A 80 -18.25 -25.54 -26.33
CA SER A 80 -17.71 -26.69 -27.06
C SER A 80 -16.82 -27.57 -26.17
N PRO A 81 -16.70 -28.88 -26.46
CA PRO A 81 -15.79 -29.76 -25.72
C PRO A 81 -14.34 -29.27 -25.69
N ASP A 82 -13.87 -28.62 -26.75
CA ASP A 82 -12.51 -28.07 -26.83
C ASP A 82 -12.33 -26.90 -25.87
N HIS A 83 -13.32 -26.01 -25.75
CA HIS A 83 -13.23 -24.89 -24.82
C HIS A 83 -13.47 -25.32 -23.37
N LEU A 84 -14.33 -26.31 -23.13
CA LEU A 84 -14.57 -26.87 -21.79
C LEU A 84 -13.31 -27.50 -21.19
N GLN A 85 -12.40 -28.02 -22.02
CA GLN A 85 -11.07 -28.46 -21.55
C GLN A 85 -10.18 -27.29 -21.09
N ARG A 86 -10.37 -26.09 -21.65
CA ARG A 86 -9.63 -24.88 -21.28
C ARG A 86 -10.23 -24.17 -20.06
N ASN A 87 -11.56 -24.12 -20.01
CA ASN A 87 -12.32 -23.54 -18.91
C ASN A 87 -13.54 -24.45 -18.62
N PRO A 88 -13.55 -25.19 -17.49
CA PRO A 88 -14.58 -26.18 -17.19
C PRO A 88 -15.98 -25.59 -16.95
N PHE A 89 -16.09 -24.28 -16.69
CA PHE A 89 -17.37 -23.59 -16.56
C PHE A 89 -17.90 -23.10 -17.92
N GLY A 90 -17.13 -23.28 -18.99
CA GLY A 90 -17.44 -22.80 -20.33
C GLY A 90 -17.62 -21.29 -20.35
N GLN A 91 -16.76 -20.57 -19.64
CA GLN A 91 -16.75 -19.10 -19.59
C GLN A 91 -15.52 -18.54 -20.31
N LEU A 92 -15.48 -17.21 -20.47
CA LEU A 92 -14.37 -16.49 -21.09
C LEU A 92 -13.83 -15.43 -20.11
N PRO A 93 -12.52 -15.16 -20.11
CA PRO A 93 -11.48 -15.75 -20.96
C PRO A 93 -11.05 -17.16 -20.51
N ALA A 94 -10.37 -17.86 -21.41
CA ALA A 94 -9.30 -18.81 -21.03
C ALA A 94 -7.95 -18.23 -21.47
N PHE A 95 -6.86 -18.65 -20.83
CA PHE A 95 -5.52 -18.11 -21.04
C PHE A 95 -4.48 -19.23 -21.03
N GLN A 96 -3.54 -19.17 -21.95
CA GLN A 96 -2.44 -20.13 -22.06
C GLN A 96 -1.09 -19.42 -21.97
N ASP A 97 -0.24 -19.92 -21.08
CA ASP A 97 1.12 -19.46 -20.88
C ASP A 97 2.07 -20.66 -20.79
N GLY A 98 2.61 -21.05 -21.95
CA GLY A 98 3.26 -22.34 -22.12
C GLY A 98 2.27 -23.49 -21.89
N GLU A 99 2.62 -24.38 -20.96
CA GLU A 99 1.76 -25.51 -20.54
C GLU A 99 0.70 -25.12 -19.49
N LEU A 100 0.76 -23.89 -18.95
CA LEU A 100 -0.18 -23.44 -17.93
C LEU A 100 -1.46 -22.93 -18.59
N MET A 101 -2.57 -23.59 -18.31
CA MET A 101 -3.92 -23.11 -18.65
C MET A 101 -4.57 -22.45 -17.44
N LEU A 102 -5.03 -21.22 -17.61
CA LEU A 102 -5.75 -20.44 -16.60
C LEU A 102 -7.12 -19.98 -17.13
N PHE A 103 -8.02 -19.73 -16.21
CA PHE A 103 -9.30 -19.06 -16.43
C PHE A 103 -9.55 -18.12 -15.24
N GLU A 104 -10.68 -17.41 -15.21
CA GLU A 104 -10.95 -16.28 -14.32
C GLU A 104 -10.07 -15.05 -14.61
N SER A 105 -10.66 -14.02 -15.20
CA SER A 105 -9.91 -12.84 -15.68
C SER A 105 -9.08 -12.15 -14.59
N ARG A 106 -9.56 -12.09 -13.33
CA ARG A 106 -8.82 -11.49 -12.21
C ARG A 106 -7.63 -12.35 -11.78
N ALA A 107 -7.76 -13.68 -11.79
CA ALA A 107 -6.67 -14.60 -11.52
C ALA A 107 -5.61 -14.56 -12.64
N ILE A 108 -6.05 -14.53 -13.90
CA ILE A 108 -5.16 -14.36 -15.06
C ILE A 108 -4.41 -13.03 -14.97
N SER A 109 -5.11 -11.92 -14.69
CA SER A 109 -4.48 -10.61 -14.51
C SER A 109 -3.43 -10.62 -13.40
N ARG A 110 -3.71 -11.24 -12.24
CA ARG A 110 -2.71 -11.40 -11.17
C ARG A 110 -1.51 -12.22 -11.62
N HIS A 111 -1.71 -13.34 -12.31
CA HIS A 111 -0.61 -14.16 -12.86
C HIS A 111 0.25 -13.37 -13.85
N VAL A 112 -0.37 -12.67 -14.81
CA VAL A 112 0.33 -11.85 -15.80
C VAL A 112 1.16 -10.77 -15.12
N LEU A 113 0.54 -10.02 -14.19
CA LEU A 113 1.22 -8.94 -13.47
C LEU A 113 2.30 -9.44 -12.51
N ARG A 114 2.21 -10.68 -12.01
CA ARG A 114 3.22 -11.28 -11.13
C ARG A 114 4.40 -11.86 -11.92
N LYS A 115 4.13 -12.58 -13.01
CA LYS A 115 5.15 -13.24 -13.84
C LYS A 115 5.96 -12.25 -14.68
N TYR A 116 5.28 -11.26 -15.26
CA TYR A 116 5.87 -10.33 -16.23
C TYR A 116 6.10 -8.93 -15.67
N LYS A 117 6.08 -8.76 -14.34
CA LYS A 117 6.42 -7.46 -13.73
C LYS A 117 7.83 -7.01 -14.09
N SER A 118 7.99 -5.69 -14.15
CA SER A 118 9.29 -5.04 -14.22
C SER A 118 9.45 -4.11 -13.01
N THR A 119 10.66 -3.58 -12.81
CA THR A 119 10.90 -2.56 -11.76
C THR A 119 10.03 -1.32 -11.96
N GLU A 120 9.66 -1.01 -13.21
CA GLU A 120 8.81 0.14 -13.57
C GLU A 120 7.32 -0.17 -13.48
N VAL A 121 6.92 -1.44 -13.67
CA VAL A 121 5.52 -1.89 -13.69
C VAL A 121 5.28 -2.90 -12.57
N ASN A 122 4.92 -2.39 -11.39
CA ASN A 122 4.52 -3.18 -10.22
C ASN A 122 3.07 -2.87 -9.80
N LEU A 123 2.12 -3.35 -10.60
CA LEU A 123 0.69 -3.03 -10.43
C LEU A 123 0.01 -3.81 -9.29
N LEU A 124 0.66 -4.82 -8.74
CA LEU A 124 0.24 -5.55 -7.53
C LEU A 124 0.87 -5.00 -6.25
N ARG A 125 1.87 -4.11 -6.38
CA ARG A 125 2.67 -3.57 -5.27
C ARG A 125 3.32 -4.64 -4.40
N GLU A 126 3.64 -5.77 -5.00
CA GLU A 126 4.40 -6.83 -4.33
C GLU A 126 5.76 -6.25 -3.89
N GLY A 127 6.07 -6.37 -2.59
CA GLY A 127 7.21 -5.71 -1.95
C GLY A 127 6.81 -4.68 -0.89
N ASN A 128 5.57 -4.19 -0.91
CA ASN A 128 4.98 -3.42 0.17
C ASN A 128 3.67 -4.10 0.63
N LEU A 129 3.68 -4.66 1.83
CA LEU A 129 2.57 -5.44 2.38
C LEU A 129 1.27 -4.64 2.49
N GLU A 130 1.35 -3.38 2.93
CA GLU A 130 0.16 -2.52 3.12
C GLU A 130 -0.42 -2.09 1.77
N GLU A 131 0.43 -1.67 0.83
CA GLU A 131 -0.01 -1.28 -0.51
C GLU A 131 -0.61 -2.47 -1.25
N ALA A 132 0.00 -3.65 -1.19
CA ALA A 132 -0.53 -4.87 -1.80
C ALA A 132 -1.89 -5.27 -1.20
N ALA A 133 -2.05 -5.11 0.12
CA ALA A 133 -3.34 -5.32 0.77
C ALA A 133 -4.40 -4.35 0.28
N LEU A 134 -4.06 -3.05 0.15
CA LEU A 134 -4.98 -2.05 -0.40
C LEU A 134 -5.33 -2.34 -1.87
N VAL A 135 -4.40 -2.84 -2.67
CA VAL A 135 -4.72 -3.30 -4.04
C VAL A 135 -5.75 -4.43 -4.00
N ASP A 136 -5.55 -5.46 -3.16
CA ASP A 136 -6.51 -6.56 -3.05
C ASP A 136 -7.87 -6.11 -2.53
N VAL A 137 -7.93 -5.19 -1.55
CA VAL A 137 -9.20 -4.60 -1.06
C VAL A 137 -9.97 -3.99 -2.23
N TRP A 138 -9.33 -3.14 -3.03
CA TRP A 138 -10.03 -2.43 -4.09
C TRP A 138 -10.30 -3.28 -5.34
N VAL A 139 -9.57 -4.39 -5.54
CA VAL A 139 -9.96 -5.42 -6.52
C VAL A 139 -11.19 -6.19 -6.03
N ASP A 140 -11.28 -6.54 -4.75
CA ASP A 140 -12.46 -7.22 -4.19
C ASP A 140 -13.69 -6.30 -4.21
N VAL A 141 -13.52 -5.00 -3.91
CA VAL A 141 -14.57 -3.98 -4.04
C VAL A 141 -15.02 -3.84 -5.49
N GLU A 142 -14.09 -3.83 -6.45
CA GLU A 142 -14.43 -3.84 -7.87
C GLU A 142 -15.34 -5.02 -8.20
N ALA A 143 -14.94 -6.23 -7.81
CA ALA A 143 -15.69 -7.44 -8.12
C ALA A 143 -17.09 -7.50 -7.48
N HIS A 144 -17.20 -7.15 -6.19
CA HIS A 144 -18.43 -7.42 -5.43
C HIS A 144 -19.35 -6.20 -5.28
N GLN A 145 -18.84 -4.98 -5.44
CA GLN A 145 -19.62 -3.75 -5.30
C GLN A 145 -19.81 -3.07 -6.66
N TYR A 146 -18.73 -2.84 -7.40
CA TYR A 146 -18.78 -2.07 -8.65
C TYR A 146 -19.33 -2.90 -9.81
N ASP A 147 -18.70 -4.03 -10.12
CA ASP A 147 -19.04 -4.93 -11.23
C ASP A 147 -20.49 -5.44 -11.07
N ALA A 148 -20.86 -5.86 -9.86
CA ALA A 148 -22.22 -6.27 -9.51
C ALA A 148 -23.28 -5.17 -9.73
N ALA A 149 -22.91 -3.90 -9.65
CA ALA A 149 -23.82 -2.77 -9.89
C ALA A 149 -23.82 -2.32 -11.36
N ILE A 150 -22.68 -2.32 -12.03
CA ILE A 150 -22.54 -1.78 -13.40
C ILE A 150 -22.87 -2.81 -14.48
N ALA A 151 -22.53 -4.09 -14.28
CA ALA A 151 -22.71 -5.13 -15.27
C ALA A 151 -24.18 -5.32 -15.68
N PRO A 152 -25.19 -5.28 -14.78
CA PRO A 152 -26.59 -5.33 -15.18
C PRO A 152 -27.00 -4.18 -16.11
N ILE A 153 -26.48 -2.97 -15.89
CA ILE A 153 -26.80 -1.79 -16.72
C ILE A 153 -26.22 -1.98 -18.12
N VAL A 154 -24.96 -2.40 -18.21
CA VAL A 154 -24.28 -2.69 -19.47
C VAL A 154 -24.98 -3.83 -20.20
N TYR A 155 -25.36 -4.90 -19.51
CA TYR A 155 -26.07 -6.04 -20.08
C TYR A 155 -27.43 -5.61 -20.68
N GLN A 156 -28.22 -4.85 -19.92
CA GLN A 156 -29.54 -4.40 -20.35
C GLN A 156 -29.47 -3.43 -21.52
N HIS A 157 -28.49 -2.51 -21.57
CA HIS A 157 -28.40 -1.53 -22.65
C HIS A 157 -27.65 -2.01 -23.90
N ILE A 158 -26.81 -3.04 -23.80
CA ILE A 158 -26.00 -3.52 -24.92
C ILE A 158 -26.43 -4.92 -25.35
N LEU A 159 -26.34 -5.91 -24.46
CA LEU A 159 -26.52 -7.31 -24.84
C LEU A 159 -27.99 -7.67 -25.09
N VAL A 160 -28.93 -7.16 -24.30
CA VAL A 160 -30.36 -7.42 -24.50
C VAL A 160 -30.85 -6.91 -25.87
N PRO A 161 -30.56 -5.66 -26.28
CA PRO A 161 -30.86 -5.19 -27.63
C PRO A 161 -30.19 -5.99 -28.74
N MET A 162 -28.92 -6.41 -28.55
CA MET A 162 -28.22 -7.26 -29.52
C MET A 162 -28.89 -8.63 -29.70
N GLN A 163 -29.58 -9.13 -28.68
CA GLN A 163 -30.37 -10.37 -28.72
C GLN A 163 -31.80 -10.16 -29.21
N GLY A 164 -32.17 -8.94 -29.63
CA GLY A 164 -33.52 -8.60 -30.10
C GLY A 164 -34.53 -8.34 -28.97
N GLY A 165 -34.08 -8.25 -27.72
CA GLY A 165 -34.91 -7.87 -26.57
C GLY A 165 -34.94 -6.37 -26.31
N THR A 166 -35.78 -5.95 -25.37
CA THR A 166 -35.82 -4.56 -24.87
C THR A 166 -35.25 -4.48 -23.45
N PRO A 167 -34.45 -3.44 -23.11
CA PRO A 167 -33.92 -3.28 -21.76
C PRO A 167 -35.03 -3.24 -20.71
N ASP A 168 -34.84 -3.98 -19.61
CA ASP A 168 -35.68 -3.89 -18.42
C ASP A 168 -35.30 -2.66 -17.59
N GLN A 169 -36.16 -1.64 -17.62
CA GLN A 169 -35.88 -0.37 -16.98
C GLN A 169 -35.88 -0.44 -15.45
N GLU A 170 -36.68 -1.32 -14.84
CA GLU A 170 -36.69 -1.46 -13.37
C GLU A 170 -35.37 -2.07 -12.88
N LEU A 171 -34.83 -3.05 -13.61
CA LEU A 171 -33.51 -3.61 -13.34
C LEU A 171 -32.39 -2.58 -13.52
N VAL A 172 -32.47 -1.76 -14.57
CA VAL A 172 -31.50 -0.67 -14.81
C VAL A 172 -31.55 0.35 -13.68
N ASP A 173 -32.74 0.82 -13.30
CA ASP A 173 -32.91 1.85 -12.26
C ASP A 173 -32.40 1.33 -10.90
N GLY A 174 -32.74 0.09 -10.54
CA GLY A 174 -32.25 -0.54 -9.32
C GLY A 174 -30.73 -0.72 -9.31
N ALA A 175 -30.13 -1.08 -10.43
CA ALA A 175 -28.68 -1.19 -10.59
C ALA A 175 -27.99 0.19 -10.54
N MET A 176 -28.59 1.22 -11.14
CA MET A 176 -28.11 2.60 -11.08
C MET A 176 -28.09 3.16 -9.66
N GLU A 177 -29.10 2.87 -8.84
CA GLU A 177 -29.10 3.29 -7.43
C GLU A 177 -28.00 2.61 -6.61
N LYS A 178 -27.67 1.34 -6.91
CA LYS A 178 -26.50 0.67 -6.31
C LYS A 178 -25.21 1.33 -6.78
N LEU A 179 -25.08 1.58 -8.09
CA LEU A 179 -23.89 2.20 -8.67
C LEU A 179 -23.63 3.59 -8.07
N LYS A 180 -24.66 4.44 -7.91
CA LYS A 180 -24.53 5.77 -7.27
C LYS A 180 -23.98 5.69 -5.83
N LYS A 181 -24.35 4.66 -5.06
CA LYS A 181 -23.82 4.46 -3.70
C LYS A 181 -22.34 4.09 -3.75
N VAL A 182 -21.95 3.20 -4.66
CA VAL A 182 -20.54 2.83 -4.87
C VAL A 182 -19.72 4.04 -5.32
N LEU A 183 -20.21 4.81 -6.29
CA LEU A 183 -19.57 6.04 -6.77
C LEU A 183 -19.42 7.09 -5.65
N GLY A 184 -20.36 7.17 -4.70
CA GLY A 184 -20.23 8.02 -3.51
C GLY A 184 -19.07 7.61 -2.59
N VAL A 185 -18.86 6.30 -2.39
CA VAL A 185 -17.70 5.77 -1.66
C VAL A 185 -16.41 6.08 -2.42
N TYR A 186 -16.41 5.94 -3.75
CA TYR A 186 -15.24 6.18 -4.59
C TYR A 186 -14.86 7.65 -4.61
N GLU A 187 -15.84 8.56 -4.68
CA GLU A 187 -15.62 10.01 -4.58
C GLU A 187 -14.96 10.37 -3.25
N ALA A 188 -15.43 9.79 -2.14
CA ALA A 188 -14.81 9.99 -0.83
C ALA A 188 -13.38 9.41 -0.77
N ARG A 189 -13.12 8.26 -1.40
CA ARG A 189 -11.78 7.67 -1.47
C ARG A 189 -10.82 8.53 -2.30
N LEU A 190 -11.21 8.86 -3.52
CA LEU A 190 -10.42 9.64 -4.49
C LEU A 190 -10.28 11.12 -4.10
N SER A 191 -11.00 11.57 -3.07
CA SER A 191 -10.73 12.85 -2.42
C SER A 191 -9.45 12.84 -1.57
N LYS A 192 -8.99 11.66 -1.14
CA LYS A 192 -7.84 11.46 -0.25
C LYS A 192 -6.60 10.91 -0.95
N SER A 193 -6.79 10.21 -2.07
CA SER A 193 -5.71 9.60 -2.86
C SER A 193 -5.97 9.75 -4.36
N LYS A 194 -4.91 9.74 -5.17
CA LYS A 194 -5.03 9.87 -6.63
C LYS A 194 -5.76 8.67 -7.28
N TYR A 195 -5.51 7.47 -6.77
CA TYR A 195 -6.07 6.20 -7.24
C TYR A 195 -6.76 5.46 -6.09
N LEU A 196 -7.44 4.34 -6.40
CA LEU A 196 -8.21 3.61 -5.39
C LEU A 196 -7.31 2.98 -4.32
N ALA A 197 -6.21 2.32 -4.69
CA ALA A 197 -5.31 1.69 -3.74
C ALA A 197 -4.36 2.69 -3.03
N GLY A 198 -4.10 3.85 -3.61
CA GLY A 198 -3.18 4.85 -3.07
C GLY A 198 -2.84 5.94 -4.10
N ASP A 199 -1.64 6.49 -4.07
CA ASP A 199 -1.18 7.50 -5.03
C ASP A 199 -0.45 6.90 -6.25
N PHE A 200 -0.65 5.60 -6.49
CA PHE A 200 -0.11 4.84 -7.61
C PHE A 200 -1.24 4.11 -8.35
N VAL A 201 -1.09 3.94 -9.66
CA VAL A 201 -1.99 3.08 -10.45
C VAL A 201 -1.73 1.61 -10.10
N SER A 202 -2.78 0.81 -10.06
CA SER A 202 -2.70 -0.60 -9.68
C SER A 202 -3.68 -1.47 -10.46
N LEU A 203 -3.63 -2.79 -10.23
CA LEU A 203 -4.64 -3.72 -10.74
C LEU A 203 -6.06 -3.33 -10.29
N ALA A 204 -6.20 -2.73 -9.11
CA ALA A 204 -7.50 -2.26 -8.63
C ALA A 204 -8.11 -1.27 -9.63
N ASP A 205 -7.33 -0.30 -10.10
CA ASP A 205 -7.81 0.71 -11.04
C ASP A 205 -8.06 0.12 -12.44
N LEU A 206 -7.12 -0.69 -12.94
CA LEU A 206 -7.23 -1.29 -14.28
C LEU A 206 -8.40 -2.27 -14.40
N SER A 207 -8.79 -2.94 -13.31
CA SER A 207 -9.91 -3.89 -13.30
C SER A 207 -11.26 -3.23 -13.58
N HIS A 208 -11.40 -1.94 -13.26
CA HIS A 208 -12.62 -1.15 -13.51
C HIS A 208 -12.76 -0.74 -14.97
N VAL A 209 -11.66 -0.66 -15.73
CA VAL A 209 -11.65 -0.05 -17.06
C VAL A 209 -12.64 -0.70 -18.03
N PRO A 210 -12.65 -2.04 -18.23
CA PRO A 210 -13.45 -2.64 -19.29
C PRO A 210 -14.95 -2.37 -19.20
N TYR A 211 -15.56 -2.56 -18.03
CA TYR A 211 -16.98 -2.28 -17.84
C TYR A 211 -17.29 -0.78 -17.89
N THR A 212 -16.39 0.05 -17.36
CA THR A 212 -16.58 1.51 -17.37
C THR A 212 -16.54 2.09 -18.78
N VAL A 213 -15.69 1.56 -19.67
CA VAL A 213 -15.68 1.96 -21.10
C VAL A 213 -17.05 1.74 -21.72
N TYR A 214 -17.61 0.54 -21.60
CA TYR A 214 -18.92 0.24 -22.18
C TYR A 214 -20.03 1.05 -21.54
N PHE A 215 -20.01 1.19 -20.21
CA PHE A 215 -20.98 2.01 -19.51
C PHE A 215 -20.97 3.46 -20.00
N VAL A 216 -19.79 4.09 -20.10
CA VAL A 216 -19.67 5.50 -20.49
C VAL A 216 -19.94 5.73 -21.97
N GLN A 217 -19.45 4.84 -22.85
CA GLN A 217 -19.47 5.06 -24.29
C GLN A 217 -20.70 4.46 -25.00
N ALA A 218 -21.29 3.41 -24.43
CA ALA A 218 -22.34 2.63 -25.07
C ALA A 218 -23.66 2.58 -24.29
N THR A 219 -23.80 3.35 -23.20
CA THR A 219 -25.07 3.48 -22.48
C THR A 219 -25.46 4.95 -22.30
N PRO A 220 -26.77 5.28 -22.23
CA PRO A 220 -27.23 6.65 -21.96
C PRO A 220 -26.93 7.12 -20.53
N CYS A 221 -26.49 6.21 -19.64
CA CYS A 221 -26.27 6.46 -18.22
C CYS A 221 -24.86 7.01 -17.91
N GLY A 222 -23.96 7.05 -18.88
CA GLY A 222 -22.56 7.43 -18.69
C GLY A 222 -22.33 8.81 -18.04
N SER A 223 -23.26 9.75 -18.25
CA SER A 223 -23.21 11.11 -17.66
C SER A 223 -23.33 11.11 -16.13
N VAL A 224 -23.69 9.99 -15.49
CA VAL A 224 -23.72 9.89 -14.03
C VAL A 224 -22.38 10.25 -13.39
N LEU A 225 -21.25 9.99 -14.09
CA LEU A 225 -19.92 10.31 -13.60
C LEU A 225 -19.70 11.82 -13.44
N ASP A 226 -20.46 12.67 -14.14
CA ASP A 226 -20.37 14.14 -14.02
C ASP A 226 -20.74 14.64 -12.61
N ALA A 227 -21.52 13.86 -11.85
CA ALA A 227 -21.87 14.16 -10.47
C ALA A 227 -20.72 13.87 -9.47
N TYR A 228 -19.67 13.16 -9.90
CA TYR A 228 -18.57 12.68 -9.07
C TYR A 228 -17.24 13.15 -9.66
N PRO A 229 -16.83 14.41 -9.42
CA PRO A 229 -15.69 15.01 -10.10
C PRO A 229 -14.36 14.31 -9.84
N LYS A 230 -14.14 13.72 -8.65
CA LYS A 230 -12.91 12.95 -8.38
C LYS A 230 -12.94 11.62 -9.12
N VAL A 231 -14.08 10.94 -9.15
CA VAL A 231 -14.24 9.72 -9.96
C VAL A 231 -14.04 10.02 -11.45
N LYS A 232 -14.62 11.11 -11.96
CA LYS A 232 -14.47 11.51 -13.36
C LYS A 232 -13.01 11.80 -13.71
N ALA A 233 -12.29 12.54 -12.85
CA ALA A 233 -10.87 12.83 -13.07
C ALA A 233 -10.01 11.55 -13.05
N TRP A 234 -10.29 10.63 -12.12
CA TRP A 234 -9.64 9.31 -12.07
C TRP A 234 -9.91 8.51 -13.35
N TRP A 235 -11.16 8.50 -13.82
CA TRP A 235 -11.54 7.84 -15.06
C TRP A 235 -10.82 8.42 -16.29
N GLU A 236 -10.77 9.74 -16.40
CA GLU A 236 -10.06 10.43 -17.50
C GLU A 236 -8.56 10.14 -17.50
N ASP A 237 -7.92 10.07 -16.33
CA ASP A 237 -6.51 9.69 -16.18
C ASP A 237 -6.29 8.24 -16.62
N LEU A 238 -7.15 7.29 -16.23
CA LEU A 238 -7.08 5.90 -16.70
C LEU A 238 -7.26 5.78 -18.23
N MET A 239 -8.20 6.53 -18.81
CA MET A 239 -8.41 6.56 -20.26
C MET A 239 -7.28 7.23 -21.05
N SER A 240 -6.43 8.02 -20.38
CA SER A 240 -5.24 8.62 -21.00
C SER A 240 -4.07 7.63 -21.14
N ARG A 241 -4.14 6.47 -20.49
CA ARG A 241 -3.04 5.50 -20.46
C ARG A 241 -2.85 4.85 -21.83
N PRO A 242 -1.61 4.74 -22.35
CA PRO A 242 -1.34 4.11 -23.64
C PRO A 242 -1.86 2.67 -23.77
N ALA A 243 -1.72 1.85 -22.72
CA ALA A 243 -2.21 0.47 -22.72
C ALA A 243 -3.74 0.39 -22.86
N VAL A 244 -4.46 1.26 -22.16
CA VAL A 244 -5.92 1.40 -22.27
C VAL A 244 -6.31 1.90 -23.66
N GLN A 245 -5.65 2.95 -24.16
CA GLN A 245 -5.94 3.50 -25.48
C GLN A 245 -5.71 2.46 -26.59
N ARG A 246 -4.61 1.71 -26.59
CA ARG A 246 -4.37 0.67 -27.59
C ARG A 246 -5.50 -0.37 -27.61
N ASN A 247 -5.87 -0.90 -26.43
CA ASN A 247 -6.91 -1.93 -26.33
C ASN A 247 -8.28 -1.46 -26.85
N PHE A 248 -8.76 -0.28 -26.41
CA PHE A 248 -10.10 0.19 -26.78
C PHE A 248 -10.15 0.95 -28.11
N LEU A 249 -9.04 1.52 -28.60
CA LEU A 249 -8.95 2.01 -29.98
C LEU A 249 -8.99 0.85 -30.98
N ILE A 250 -8.42 -0.32 -30.65
CA ILE A 250 -8.54 -1.53 -31.47
C ILE A 250 -10.01 -1.99 -31.55
N GLN A 251 -10.82 -1.81 -30.50
CA GLN A 251 -12.24 -2.15 -30.54
C GLN A 251 -13.10 -1.13 -31.32
N ILE A 252 -12.87 0.18 -31.12
CA ILE A 252 -13.65 1.26 -31.76
C ILE A 252 -13.29 1.40 -33.25
N CYS A 253 -12.01 1.21 -33.60
CA CYS A 253 -11.49 1.33 -34.96
C CYS A 253 -11.16 -0.02 -35.61
N GLY A 254 -11.60 -1.16 -35.06
CA GLY A 254 -11.17 -2.50 -35.48
C GLY A 254 -11.29 -2.80 -36.98
N ARG A 255 -12.21 -2.13 -37.70
CA ARG A 255 -12.26 -2.20 -39.17
C ARG A 255 -11.22 -1.33 -39.87
N GLU A 256 -10.91 -0.15 -39.35
CA GLU A 256 -9.98 0.81 -39.94
C GLU A 256 -8.52 0.37 -39.79
N THR A 257 -8.17 -0.25 -38.65
CA THR A 257 -6.83 -0.79 -38.40
C THR A 257 -6.59 -2.09 -39.19
N LEU A 258 -7.61 -2.94 -39.37
CA LEU A 258 -7.55 -4.09 -40.27
C LEU A 258 -7.39 -3.64 -41.73
N LEU A 259 -8.12 -2.60 -42.17
CA LEU A 259 -7.96 -2.01 -43.51
C LEU A 259 -6.57 -1.39 -43.69
N LYS A 260 -6.08 -0.60 -42.72
CA LYS A 260 -4.77 0.04 -42.81
C LYS A 260 -3.62 -0.97 -42.76
N SER A 261 -3.68 -1.96 -41.88
CA SER A 261 -2.68 -3.05 -41.85
C SER A 261 -2.71 -3.88 -43.12
N THR A 262 -3.88 -4.30 -43.60
CA THR A 262 -4.05 -5.06 -44.85
C THR A 262 -3.62 -4.25 -46.09
N LEU A 263 -3.83 -2.93 -46.11
CA LEU A 263 -3.37 -2.06 -47.21
C LEU A 263 -1.88 -1.73 -47.11
N SER A 264 -1.32 -1.66 -45.90
CA SER A 264 0.11 -1.39 -45.67
C SER A 264 1.01 -2.63 -45.79
N SER A 265 0.43 -3.84 -45.66
CA SER A 265 1.12 -5.12 -45.84
C SER A 265 1.09 -5.61 -47.30
N GLN A 266 0.42 -4.91 -48.20
CA GLN A 266 0.52 -5.15 -49.64
C GLN A 266 1.81 -4.50 -50.16
N PRO A 267 2.72 -5.25 -50.80
CA PRO A 267 3.87 -4.65 -51.46
C PRO A 267 3.37 -3.58 -52.45
N ILE A 268 3.91 -2.36 -52.36
CA ILE A 268 3.57 -1.20 -53.22
C ILE A 268 3.60 -1.55 -54.73
N TYR A 269 4.31 -2.62 -55.11
CA TYR A 269 4.35 -3.19 -56.45
C TYR A 269 2.99 -3.73 -56.97
N HIS A 270 2.10 -4.22 -56.11
CA HIS A 270 0.80 -4.77 -56.57
C HIS A 270 -0.22 -3.68 -56.93
N LEU A 271 -0.12 -2.49 -56.33
CA LEU A 271 -1.02 -1.35 -56.61
C LEU A 271 -0.63 -0.58 -57.88
N THR A 272 0.57 -0.80 -58.42
CA THR A 272 1.06 -0.11 -59.62
C THR A 272 1.01 -0.96 -60.89
N ALA A 273 0.81 -2.28 -60.78
CA ALA A 273 0.91 -3.21 -61.90
C ALA A 273 -0.42 -3.64 -62.55
N PHE A 274 -1.58 -3.40 -61.94
CA PHE A 274 -2.88 -3.88 -62.46
C PHE A 274 -3.94 -2.76 -62.52
N PRO A 275 -4.32 -2.26 -63.72
CA PRO A 275 -5.26 -1.15 -63.88
C PRO A 275 -6.74 -1.46 -63.61
N GLU A 276 -7.10 -2.69 -63.19
CA GLU A 276 -8.49 -3.13 -63.17
C GLU A 276 -8.91 -3.75 -61.83
N GLN A 277 -9.19 -2.90 -60.83
CA GLN A 277 -10.02 -3.30 -59.69
C GLN A 277 -11.14 -2.28 -59.43
N LYS A 278 -11.99 -2.08 -60.46
CA LYS A 278 -13.21 -1.25 -60.38
C LYS A 278 -14.31 -1.81 -59.45
N TYR A 279 -14.10 -2.98 -58.85
CA TYR A 279 -15.07 -3.65 -57.98
C TYR A 279 -14.92 -3.35 -56.48
N LEU A 280 -13.72 -2.97 -56.03
CA LEU A 280 -13.42 -2.73 -54.61
C LEU A 280 -14.12 -1.48 -54.04
N PRO A 281 -14.19 -0.33 -54.77
CA PRO A 281 -14.89 0.86 -54.27
C PRO A 281 -16.39 0.64 -54.13
N LYS A 282 -17.00 -0.17 -55.02
CA LYS A 282 -18.44 -0.48 -54.96
C LYS A 282 -18.81 -1.39 -53.79
N GLN A 283 -17.91 -2.26 -53.31
CA GLN A 283 -18.15 -3.06 -52.11
C GLN A 283 -18.02 -2.24 -50.83
N ILE A 284 -17.06 -1.30 -50.79
CA ILE A 284 -16.89 -0.34 -49.67
C ILE A 284 -18.14 0.53 -49.52
N ASP A 285 -18.68 1.04 -50.64
CA ASP A 285 -19.85 1.91 -50.67
C ASP A 285 -21.18 1.15 -50.35
N ARG A 286 -21.19 -0.18 -50.52
CA ARG A 286 -22.30 -1.07 -50.13
C ARG A 286 -22.25 -1.41 -48.63
N LEU A 287 -21.04 -1.51 -48.05
CA LEU A 287 -20.83 -1.73 -46.63
C LEU A 287 -21.09 -0.46 -45.79
N GLN A 288 -20.79 0.73 -46.32
CA GLN A 288 -21.07 2.00 -45.67
C GLN A 288 -22.57 2.32 -45.56
N ARG A 289 -23.37 1.94 -46.57
CA ARG A 289 -24.81 2.21 -46.61
C ARG A 289 -25.68 1.31 -45.71
N ASN A 290 -25.16 0.17 -45.27
CA ASN A 290 -25.92 -0.81 -44.49
C ASN A 290 -25.78 -0.68 -42.96
N PHE A 291 -25.06 0.33 -42.46
CA PHE A 291 -24.77 0.46 -41.01
C PHE A 291 -25.23 1.79 -40.37
N LEU A 292 -25.69 2.76 -41.17
CA LEU A 292 -26.21 4.04 -40.65
C LEU A 292 -27.72 4.15 -40.92
N TRP A 293 -28.51 3.72 -39.93
CA TRP A 293 -29.91 4.05 -39.65
C TRP A 293 -31.02 3.48 -40.56
N LYS A 294 -31.95 2.72 -39.95
CA LYS A 294 -33.37 2.69 -40.31
C LYS A 294 -34.22 2.72 -39.03
N GLY A 295 -34.51 3.92 -38.55
CA GLY A 295 -35.80 4.21 -37.92
C GLY A 295 -36.79 4.61 -39.02
N ASP A 296 -38.02 4.15 -38.90
CA ASP A 296 -39.07 4.10 -39.92
C ASP A 296 -39.38 5.43 -40.63
N GLU A 297 -39.69 5.30 -41.93
CA GLU A 297 -40.35 6.30 -42.77
C GLU A 297 -41.87 6.27 -42.51
N SER A 298 -42.45 7.44 -42.22
CA SER A 298 -43.84 7.71 -42.57
C SER A 298 -43.86 8.81 -43.63
N GLU A 299 -44.25 8.43 -44.85
CA GLU A 299 -44.49 9.34 -45.97
C GLU A 299 -45.52 10.43 -45.63
N SER A 300 -45.25 11.67 -46.02
CA SER A 300 -46.26 12.48 -46.71
C SER A 300 -45.64 13.58 -47.56
N ASN A 301 -46.07 13.57 -48.82
CA ASN A 301 -45.89 14.59 -49.85
C ASN A 301 -46.13 16.03 -49.34
N SER A 302 -45.32 16.99 -49.79
CA SER A 302 -45.79 17.95 -50.80
C SER A 302 -44.74 19.00 -51.19
N LYS A 303 -44.83 19.34 -52.47
CA LYS A 303 -44.13 20.34 -53.27
C LYS A 303 -44.18 21.76 -52.69
N GLY A 304 -43.14 22.55 -53.00
CA GLY A 304 -43.36 23.86 -53.62
C GLY A 304 -42.81 25.09 -52.91
N ALA A 305 -41.81 25.71 -53.57
CA ALA A 305 -41.65 27.14 -53.82
C ALA A 305 -41.35 28.14 -52.68
N GLY A 306 -40.36 29.01 -52.92
CA GLY A 306 -40.42 30.42 -52.49
C GLY A 306 -39.28 30.92 -51.58
N LEU A 307 -38.34 31.66 -52.18
CA LEU A 307 -37.42 32.66 -51.59
C LEU A 307 -38.16 33.78 -50.80
N PRO A 308 -37.50 34.84 -50.23
CA PRO A 308 -36.18 35.00 -49.60
C PRO A 308 -36.16 35.84 -48.29
N GLY A 309 -35.01 35.92 -47.61
CA GLY A 309 -34.47 37.21 -47.12
C GLY A 309 -34.57 37.59 -45.63
N GLY A 310 -33.42 38.02 -45.07
CA GLY A 310 -33.35 39.21 -44.21
C GLY A 310 -33.04 39.02 -42.71
N GLY A 311 -31.96 39.67 -42.26
CA GLY A 311 -31.99 40.40 -40.97
C GLY A 311 -30.99 39.98 -39.89
N ARG A 312 -29.81 40.60 -39.89
CA ARG A 312 -29.00 40.80 -38.68
C ARG A 312 -29.77 41.63 -37.65
N ARG A 313 -29.75 41.25 -36.36
CA ARG A 313 -29.83 42.21 -35.24
C ARG A 313 -29.21 41.66 -33.94
N ARG A 314 -28.25 42.41 -33.39
CA ARG A 314 -27.74 42.35 -32.01
C ARG A 314 -28.83 42.85 -31.04
N VAL A 315 -28.97 42.21 -29.87
CA VAL A 315 -29.51 42.87 -28.66
C VAL A 315 -28.77 42.40 -27.40
N ARG A 316 -28.52 43.39 -26.53
CA ARG A 316 -27.80 43.41 -25.24
C ARG A 316 -28.45 42.55 -24.14
N GLY A 317 -27.63 41.86 -23.35
CA GLY A 317 -28.02 41.28 -22.06
C GLY A 317 -27.94 42.30 -20.92
N ARG A 318 -29.03 42.41 -20.14
CA ARG A 318 -29.17 43.27 -18.95
C ARG A 318 -28.50 42.64 -17.73
N ARG A 319 -27.85 43.49 -16.92
CA ARG A 319 -27.40 43.20 -15.55
C ARG A 319 -28.60 43.22 -14.58
N HIS A 320 -28.72 42.21 -13.73
CA HIS A 320 -29.44 42.32 -12.46
C HIS A 320 -28.48 42.15 -11.28
N ARG A 321 -28.61 43.10 -10.34
CA ARG A 321 -27.87 43.19 -9.07
C ARG A 321 -28.54 42.30 -8.02
N LEU A 322 -27.75 41.58 -7.24
CA LEU A 322 -28.12 41.02 -5.94
C LEU A 322 -27.70 42.00 -4.82
N PRO A 323 -28.42 42.05 -3.68
CA PRO A 323 -28.10 42.94 -2.56
C PRO A 323 -27.12 42.29 -1.56
N CYS A 324 -26.25 43.14 -1.01
CA CYS A 324 -25.29 42.83 0.05
C CYS A 324 -25.95 42.83 1.43
N LEU A 325 -25.56 41.90 2.31
CA LEU A 325 -25.63 42.02 3.77
C LEU A 325 -24.51 41.17 4.40
N GLY A 326 -23.76 41.77 5.34
CA GLY A 326 -23.09 41.04 6.41
C GLY A 326 -21.57 40.81 6.29
N THR A 327 -20.79 41.81 6.66
CA THR A 327 -19.35 41.72 6.94
C THR A 327 -19.06 40.83 8.16
N GLN A 328 -18.42 39.68 7.95
CA GLN A 328 -17.44 39.13 8.90
C GLN A 328 -16.12 38.97 8.14
N GLY A 329 -15.07 39.62 8.64
CA GLY A 329 -13.75 39.61 7.99
C GLY A 329 -13.14 38.21 7.90
N PRO A 330 -12.27 37.95 6.92
CA PRO A 330 -11.57 36.67 6.83
C PRO A 330 -10.61 36.55 8.02
N ARG A 331 -10.82 35.54 8.88
CA ARG A 331 -9.73 35.02 9.71
C ARG A 331 -8.70 34.40 8.75
N PRO A 332 -7.40 34.71 8.87
CA PRO A 332 -6.40 34.08 8.02
C PRO A 332 -6.38 32.56 8.29
N PRO A 333 -6.22 31.72 7.26
CA PRO A 333 -6.02 30.29 7.46
C PRO A 333 -4.69 30.10 8.19
N ARG A 334 -4.73 29.54 9.41
CA ARG A 334 -3.52 29.05 10.09
C ARG A 334 -3.01 27.82 9.31
N GLN A 335 -2.16 28.05 8.32
CA GLN A 335 -1.40 26.99 7.65
C GLN A 335 -0.41 26.38 8.66
N LYS A 336 -0.47 25.06 8.83
CA LYS A 336 0.37 24.30 9.76
C LYS A 336 1.70 23.94 9.08
N LEU A 337 2.81 24.38 9.66
CA LEU A 337 4.19 24.00 9.27
C LEU A 337 4.58 22.66 9.87
N GLN A 338 5.05 21.68 9.08
CA GLN A 338 5.47 20.35 9.57
C GLN A 338 6.98 20.13 9.41
N PHE A 339 7.63 19.67 10.49
CA PHE A 339 9.07 19.41 10.55
C PHE A 339 9.35 18.01 11.10
N LEU A 340 10.24 17.26 10.45
CA LEU A 340 10.72 15.94 10.87
C LEU A 340 12.21 16.03 11.28
N ASP A 341 12.43 16.16 12.59
CA ASP A 341 13.67 16.10 13.40
C ASP A 341 14.94 16.96 13.10
N CYS A 342 15.66 17.27 14.20
CA CYS A 342 16.79 18.15 14.52
C CYS A 342 16.50 19.66 14.69
N LYS A 343 16.49 20.12 15.96
CA LYS A 343 16.05 21.45 16.42
C LYS A 343 17.15 22.47 16.69
N SER A 344 18.44 22.14 16.55
CA SER A 344 19.53 22.99 17.05
C SER A 344 19.76 24.29 16.26
N CYS A 345 19.38 24.36 14.98
CA CYS A 345 19.59 25.54 14.12
C CYS A 345 18.41 26.53 14.12
N ILE A 346 17.21 26.08 14.51
CA ILE A 346 15.95 26.83 14.34
C ILE A 346 15.54 27.56 15.63
N ALA A 347 16.04 27.14 16.78
CA ALA A 347 15.68 27.70 18.08
C ALA A 347 16.08 29.18 18.26
N ASP A 348 17.14 29.67 17.58
CA ASP A 348 17.57 31.08 17.63
C ASP A 348 16.66 32.05 16.82
N SER A 349 15.64 31.54 16.14
CA SER A 349 14.76 32.31 15.23
C SER A 349 13.31 32.54 15.73
N ASN A 350 12.99 32.15 16.98
CA ASN A 350 11.66 32.34 17.60
C ASN A 350 10.46 31.84 16.74
N LEU A 351 10.62 30.70 16.06
CA LEU A 351 9.64 30.15 15.13
C LEU A 351 8.75 29.03 15.70
N LEU A 352 7.45 29.07 15.38
CA LEU A 352 6.45 28.03 15.64
C LEU A 352 6.52 26.95 14.54
N LEU A 353 6.88 25.71 14.91
CA LEU A 353 6.87 24.53 14.03
C LEU A 353 6.08 23.39 14.68
N SER A 354 5.26 22.67 13.91
CA SER A 354 4.70 21.39 14.36
C SER A 354 5.70 20.27 14.08
N LEU A 355 6.08 19.53 15.11
CA LEU A 355 6.98 18.39 15.01
C LEU A 355 6.17 17.12 14.83
N VAL A 356 6.50 16.35 13.80
CA VAL A 356 6.04 14.96 13.65
C VAL A 356 7.22 14.07 14.02
N ALA A 357 7.09 13.30 15.10
CA ALA A 357 8.10 12.32 15.49
C ALA A 357 8.00 11.10 14.54
N ALA A 358 9.02 10.88 13.71
CA ALA A 358 9.14 9.64 12.94
C ALA A 358 9.85 8.58 13.78
N ASN A 359 9.09 7.81 14.55
CA ASN A 359 9.56 6.55 15.13
C ASN A 359 9.25 5.32 14.26
N ASN A 360 8.60 5.53 13.10
CA ASN A 360 8.22 4.46 12.17
C ASN A 360 8.90 4.69 10.82
N ALA A 361 9.70 3.71 10.37
CA ALA A 361 10.23 3.66 9.00
C ALA A 361 9.11 3.71 7.94
N HIS A 362 7.88 3.29 8.29
CA HIS A 362 6.71 3.31 7.41
C HIS A 362 6.16 4.73 7.15
N LEU A 363 6.18 5.63 8.14
CA LEU A 363 5.70 7.02 7.97
C LEU A 363 6.70 7.90 7.20
N SER A 364 8.00 7.60 7.25
CA SER A 364 8.99 8.30 6.43
C SER A 364 8.80 8.06 4.94
N HIS A 365 8.32 6.88 4.52
CA HIS A 365 8.15 6.56 3.10
C HIS A 365 6.93 7.23 2.44
N ALA A 366 5.86 7.50 3.19
CA ALA A 366 4.66 8.16 2.65
C ALA A 366 4.88 9.64 2.29
N PHE A 367 5.83 10.30 2.97
CA PHE A 367 6.20 11.69 2.68
C PHE A 367 7.53 11.81 1.93
N GLN A 368 8.27 10.71 1.73
CA GLN A 368 9.63 10.75 1.19
C GLN A 368 9.85 9.55 0.26
N PRO A 369 10.24 9.76 -1.01
CA PRO A 369 10.54 8.65 -1.91
C PRO A 369 11.75 7.79 -1.46
N PHE A 370 12.51 8.24 -0.45
CA PHE A 370 13.83 7.70 -0.12
C PHE A 370 14.05 7.39 1.38
N GLY A 371 13.04 7.56 2.25
CA GLY A 371 13.04 7.12 3.67
C GLY A 371 14.09 7.76 4.60
N GLN A 372 14.32 9.08 4.53
CA GLN A 372 15.35 9.80 5.31
C GLN A 372 14.87 11.16 5.85
N VAL A 373 15.10 11.44 7.14
CA VAL A 373 14.88 12.75 7.79
C VAL A 373 16.19 13.59 7.82
N PRO A 374 16.13 14.94 7.84
CA PRO A 374 14.94 15.79 7.85
C PRO A 374 14.30 16.01 6.47
N ALA A 375 12.97 16.15 6.44
CA ALA A 375 12.22 16.70 5.31
C ALA A 375 11.35 17.87 5.79
N PHE A 376 11.17 18.87 4.93
CA PHE A 376 10.45 20.09 5.26
C PHE A 376 9.40 20.39 4.19
N GLN A 377 8.16 20.58 4.66
CA GLN A 377 7.02 20.93 3.82
C GLN A 377 6.45 22.29 4.22
N ASP A 378 6.26 23.15 3.23
CA ASP A 378 5.68 24.49 3.38
C ASP A 378 4.74 24.78 2.21
N GLY A 379 3.45 24.52 2.44
CA GLY A 379 2.45 24.50 1.38
C GLY A 379 2.74 23.36 0.38
N ASP A 380 2.81 23.71 -0.90
CA ASP A 380 3.12 22.78 -2.00
C ASP A 380 4.64 22.57 -2.19
N LEU A 381 5.48 23.34 -1.50
CA LEU A 381 6.94 23.18 -1.57
C LEU A 381 7.39 22.06 -0.62
N MET A 382 7.98 21.03 -1.22
CA MET A 382 8.64 19.92 -0.53
C MET A 382 10.15 19.97 -0.77
N LEU A 383 10.93 20.00 0.31
CA LEU A 383 12.39 19.88 0.28
C LEU A 383 12.78 18.50 0.86
N PHE A 384 13.43 17.66 0.03
CA PHE A 384 13.79 16.27 0.35
C PHE A 384 15.15 15.86 -0.25
N ARG A 385 15.77 14.82 0.33
CA ARG A 385 17.13 14.36 0.03
C ARG A 385 17.30 13.50 -1.24
N LYS A 386 18.43 13.64 -1.98
CA LYS A 386 18.86 12.74 -3.08
C LYS A 386 20.07 11.88 -2.70
N VAL A 387 20.14 10.59 -3.09
CA VAL A 387 21.35 9.75 -2.91
C VAL A 387 21.68 8.78 -4.06
N PHE A 388 22.99 8.64 -4.35
CA PHE A 388 23.64 7.64 -5.23
C PHE A 388 23.69 6.23 -4.59
N PHE A 389 23.45 5.19 -5.41
CA PHE A 389 23.46 3.77 -5.03
C PHE A 389 24.88 3.16 -5.04
N VAL A 390 25.16 2.23 -4.11
CA VAL A 390 26.17 1.16 -4.26
C VAL A 390 25.49 -0.17 -3.92
N HIS A 391 25.49 -1.11 -4.86
CA HIS A 391 24.90 -2.45 -4.75
C HIS A 391 25.67 -3.35 -3.76
N PRO A 392 25.00 -4.20 -2.94
CA PRO A 392 25.67 -5.25 -2.17
C PRO A 392 25.64 -6.60 -2.91
N PHE A 393 26.81 -7.23 -3.08
CA PHE A 393 26.93 -8.64 -3.40
C PHE A 393 26.70 -9.50 -2.13
N HIS A 394 25.93 -10.58 -2.30
CA HIS A 394 25.72 -11.77 -1.45
C HIS A 394 25.90 -11.63 0.07
N THR A 395 24.79 -11.67 0.82
CA THR A 395 24.78 -11.98 2.27
C THR A 395 23.59 -12.90 2.60
N PRO A 396 23.74 -13.94 3.45
CA PRO A 396 22.70 -14.95 3.70
C PRO A 396 21.49 -14.45 4.52
N PRO A 397 20.35 -15.20 4.52
CA PRO A 397 19.03 -14.74 5.02
C PRO A 397 18.96 -14.44 6.53
N GLU A 398 19.80 -15.08 7.35
CA GLU A 398 19.80 -14.91 8.81
C GLU A 398 20.28 -13.52 9.25
N ARG A 399 20.92 -12.75 8.36
CA ARG A 399 21.36 -11.36 8.61
C ARG A 399 20.39 -10.29 8.11
N LEU A 400 19.23 -10.65 7.55
CA LEU A 400 18.23 -9.66 7.10
C LEU A 400 17.53 -8.94 8.27
N ARG A 401 17.39 -9.56 9.45
CA ARG A 401 16.88 -8.87 10.66
C ARG A 401 17.82 -7.76 11.12
N LEU A 402 19.13 -7.96 10.95
CA LEU A 402 20.15 -6.93 11.14
C LEU A 402 19.98 -5.76 10.16
N PHE A 403 19.38 -5.98 8.99
CA PHE A 403 19.16 -4.95 7.97
C PHE A 403 18.05 -3.94 8.35
N GLN A 404 17.08 -4.35 9.16
CA GLN A 404 16.09 -3.45 9.75
C GLN A 404 16.71 -2.60 10.87
N THR A 405 17.66 -3.16 11.64
CA THR A 405 18.50 -2.39 12.58
C THR A 405 19.47 -1.45 11.84
N LEU A 406 19.99 -1.86 10.68
CA LEU A 406 20.85 -1.05 9.81
C LEU A 406 20.19 0.25 9.31
N SER A 407 18.86 0.31 9.20
CA SER A 407 18.11 1.54 8.90
C SER A 407 18.45 2.66 9.89
N MET A 408 18.62 2.33 11.16
CA MET A 408 18.87 3.29 12.25
C MET A 408 20.34 3.73 12.34
N THR A 409 21.28 2.99 11.75
CA THR A 409 22.73 3.31 11.80
C THR A 409 23.27 3.87 10.48
N LEU A 410 22.73 3.45 9.33
CA LEU A 410 22.86 4.19 8.06
C LEU A 410 22.14 5.55 8.08
N TYR A 411 21.26 5.75 9.07
CA TYR A 411 20.62 7.01 9.42
C TYR A 411 21.63 8.16 9.64
N ILE A 412 22.87 7.87 10.08
CA ILE A 412 23.85 8.90 10.48
C ILE A 412 24.80 9.29 9.32
N TYR A 413 24.98 8.45 8.29
CA TYR A 413 25.99 8.66 7.23
C TYR A 413 25.65 9.80 6.23
N LYS A 414 24.53 10.47 6.43
CA LYS A 414 23.72 10.94 5.30
C LYS A 414 22.92 12.21 5.64
N PHE A 415 23.43 13.06 6.52
CA PHE A 415 22.68 14.19 7.10
C PHE A 415 23.01 15.58 6.51
N SER A 416 24.09 15.74 5.75
CA SER A 416 24.74 17.07 5.70
C SER A 416 24.35 18.00 4.54
N THR A 417 24.22 17.56 3.29
CA THR A 417 24.01 18.52 2.18
C THR A 417 22.66 19.22 2.16
N GLU A 418 21.58 18.61 2.66
CA GLU A 418 20.21 19.07 2.37
C GLU A 418 19.43 19.61 3.59
N SER A 419 19.86 19.28 4.82
CA SER A 419 19.42 19.95 6.05
C SER A 419 19.78 21.44 6.06
N ARG A 420 20.89 21.81 5.39
CA ARG A 420 21.35 23.19 5.17
C ARG A 420 20.41 23.98 4.25
N ALA A 421 19.86 23.35 3.21
CA ALA A 421 18.91 23.98 2.30
C ALA A 421 17.59 24.29 3.02
N ILE A 422 17.12 23.36 3.86
CA ILE A 422 15.97 23.55 4.74
C ILE A 422 16.23 24.70 5.74
N CYS A 423 17.37 24.69 6.43
CA CYS A 423 17.74 25.76 7.36
C CYS A 423 17.80 27.12 6.66
N ARG A 424 18.45 27.21 5.49
CA ARG A 424 18.51 28.45 4.69
C ARG A 424 17.13 28.93 4.27
N TYR A 425 16.26 28.02 3.83
CA TYR A 425 14.88 28.34 3.45
C TYR A 425 14.09 28.90 4.63
N VAL A 426 14.11 28.21 5.78
CA VAL A 426 13.39 28.61 6.99
C VAL A 426 13.88 29.97 7.49
N LEU A 427 15.20 30.16 7.60
CA LEU A 427 15.82 31.41 8.06
C LEU A 427 15.53 32.60 7.12
N ARG A 428 15.37 32.36 5.82
CA ARG A 428 15.03 33.42 4.84
C ARG A 428 13.56 33.78 4.83
N LYS A 429 12.68 32.77 4.92
CA LYS A 429 11.23 32.97 4.80
C LYS A 429 10.61 33.57 6.06
N TYR A 430 11.14 33.23 7.23
CA TYR A 430 10.49 33.53 8.51
C TYR A 430 11.26 34.52 9.39
N LYS A 431 11.80 35.59 8.78
CA LYS A 431 12.41 36.70 9.53
C LYS A 431 11.40 37.32 10.50
N THR A 432 11.81 37.65 11.72
CA THR A 432 10.90 38.31 12.67
C THR A 432 10.55 39.73 12.18
N PRO A 433 9.31 40.21 12.37
CA PRO A 433 8.85 41.49 11.79
C PRO A 433 9.58 42.73 12.30
N ASP A 434 10.26 42.62 13.44
CA ASP A 434 11.03 43.66 14.12
C ASP A 434 12.53 43.63 13.78
N GLY A 435 12.99 42.66 12.97
CA GLY A 435 14.39 42.47 12.64
C GLY A 435 15.24 41.86 13.77
N SER A 436 14.62 41.34 14.83
CA SER A 436 15.32 40.75 15.99
C SER A 436 15.90 39.35 15.76
N SER A 437 15.52 38.64 14.68
CA SER A 437 16.18 37.38 14.29
C SER A 437 17.64 37.67 13.96
N SER A 438 18.57 37.06 14.70
CA SER A 438 20.01 37.15 14.42
C SER A 438 20.25 36.82 12.94
N ASN A 439 21.00 37.66 12.23
CA ASN A 439 21.29 37.47 10.80
C ASN A 439 22.32 36.33 10.61
N ILE A 440 21.91 35.11 10.96
CA ILE A 440 22.74 33.90 11.03
C ILE A 440 23.28 33.49 9.65
N LEU A 441 22.54 33.82 8.58
CA LEU A 441 22.95 33.63 7.18
C LEU A 441 23.79 34.78 6.63
N ARG A 442 23.84 35.91 7.34
CA ARG A 442 24.47 37.15 6.92
C ARG A 442 23.93 37.69 5.59
N ASP A 443 22.67 37.41 5.31
CA ASP A 443 22.01 37.92 4.11
C ASP A 443 22.00 39.45 4.15
N GLY A 444 22.51 40.10 3.10
CA GLY A 444 22.72 41.54 3.02
C GLY A 444 24.18 41.99 3.23
N ASP A 445 25.06 41.11 3.71
CA ASP A 445 26.51 41.27 3.73
C ASP A 445 27.13 40.22 2.79
N LEU A 446 27.61 40.67 1.63
CA LEU A 446 28.14 39.80 0.58
C LEU A 446 29.36 39.00 1.06
N GLU A 447 30.27 39.63 1.79
CA GLU A 447 31.48 38.97 2.28
C GLU A 447 31.15 38.01 3.42
N GLY A 448 30.30 38.43 4.36
CA GLY A 448 29.84 37.59 5.45
C GLY A 448 29.06 36.36 4.97
N SER A 449 28.17 36.52 4.00
CA SER A 449 27.37 35.41 3.44
C SER A 449 28.25 34.42 2.66
N ALA A 450 29.21 34.91 1.87
CA ALA A 450 30.19 34.06 1.19
C ALA A 450 31.07 33.27 2.19
N LEU A 451 31.43 33.89 3.32
CA LEU A 451 32.17 33.20 4.38
C LEU A 451 31.31 32.13 5.08
N VAL A 452 30.02 32.37 5.30
CA VAL A 452 29.11 31.34 5.82
C VAL A 452 29.07 30.14 4.89
N ASP A 453 28.93 30.36 3.58
CA ASP A 453 28.89 29.26 2.61
C ASP A 453 30.23 28.51 2.52
N ALA A 454 31.35 29.24 2.49
CA ALA A 454 32.68 28.63 2.46
C ALA A 454 32.94 27.73 3.67
N TRP A 455 32.56 28.17 4.89
CA TRP A 455 32.76 27.37 6.10
C TRP A 455 31.78 26.21 6.24
N LEU A 456 30.59 26.29 5.64
CA LEU A 456 29.69 25.14 5.51
C LEU A 456 30.27 24.05 4.59
N ASP A 457 30.97 24.45 3.53
CA ASP A 457 31.66 23.52 2.64
C ASP A 457 32.90 22.89 3.31
N VAL A 458 33.67 23.68 4.06
CA VAL A 458 34.79 23.19 4.87
C VAL A 458 34.30 22.16 5.89
N GLU A 459 33.19 22.45 6.57
CA GLU A 459 32.58 21.51 7.51
C GLU A 459 32.21 20.20 6.83
N ALA A 460 31.47 20.26 5.72
CA ALA A 460 30.97 19.08 5.00
C ALA A 460 32.08 18.22 4.38
N LEU A 461 33.13 18.84 3.84
CA LEU A 461 34.13 18.15 3.02
C LEU A 461 35.38 17.75 3.81
N GLN A 462 35.68 18.45 4.90
CA GLN A 462 36.95 18.27 5.62
C GLN A 462 36.73 17.86 7.07
N TYR A 463 35.79 18.51 7.77
CA TYR A 463 35.58 18.28 9.21
C TYR A 463 34.68 17.07 9.49
N GLU A 464 33.44 17.07 8.99
CA GLU A 464 32.45 16.02 9.19
C GLU A 464 33.01 14.63 8.84
N PRO A 465 33.67 14.40 7.68
CA PRO A 465 34.16 13.07 7.33
C PRO A 465 35.15 12.52 8.36
N CYS A 466 35.96 13.38 8.98
CA CYS A 466 36.95 12.97 9.98
C CYS A 466 36.27 12.58 11.30
N VAL A 467 35.41 13.47 11.82
CA VAL A 467 34.68 13.25 13.07
C VAL A 467 33.75 12.03 12.96
N HIS A 468 33.11 11.88 11.81
CA HIS A 468 32.21 10.77 11.51
C HIS A 468 32.93 9.44 11.33
N ALA A 469 34.06 9.39 10.62
CA ALA A 469 34.80 8.14 10.44
C ALA A 469 35.31 7.56 11.79
N VAL A 470 35.72 8.42 12.72
CA VAL A 470 36.04 8.01 14.09
C VAL A 470 34.79 7.52 14.83
N PHE A 471 33.65 8.22 14.71
CA PHE A 471 32.37 7.76 15.25
C PHE A 471 32.01 6.34 14.74
N VAL A 472 32.14 6.10 13.43
CA VAL A 472 31.82 4.81 12.81
C VAL A 472 32.73 3.72 13.34
N GLN A 473 34.04 3.93 13.34
CA GLN A 473 34.97 2.92 13.83
C GLN A 473 34.80 2.65 15.33
N HIS A 474 34.53 3.68 16.13
CA HIS A 474 34.42 3.54 17.58
C HIS A 474 33.06 3.01 18.06
N ARG A 475 31.96 3.37 17.38
CA ARG A 475 30.59 3.04 17.83
C ARG A 475 29.85 2.09 16.90
N VAL A 476 30.00 2.25 15.58
CA VAL A 476 29.21 1.48 14.60
C VAL A 476 29.83 0.10 14.34
N VAL A 477 31.15 0.03 14.13
CA VAL A 477 31.83 -1.24 13.85
C VAL A 477 31.65 -2.27 14.99
N PRO A 478 31.82 -1.91 16.28
CA PRO A 478 31.51 -2.79 17.40
C PRO A 478 30.05 -3.24 17.47
N ALA A 479 29.11 -2.32 17.24
CA ALA A 479 27.68 -2.63 17.28
C ALA A 479 27.26 -3.63 16.19
N LEU A 480 28.03 -3.73 15.09
CA LEU A 480 27.84 -4.70 14.01
C LEU A 480 28.61 -6.02 14.23
N GLY A 481 29.19 -6.22 15.41
CA GLY A 481 30.01 -7.39 15.75
C GLY A 481 31.40 -7.39 15.10
N GLY A 482 31.85 -6.24 14.58
CA GLY A 482 33.20 -6.06 14.02
C GLY A 482 34.18 -5.50 15.06
N THR A 483 35.48 -5.65 14.80
CA THR A 483 36.52 -5.02 15.61
C THR A 483 36.91 -3.68 14.99
N PRO A 484 36.96 -2.57 15.75
CA PRO A 484 37.42 -1.28 15.26
C PRO A 484 38.81 -1.36 14.63
N ASP A 485 38.99 -0.67 13.50
CA ASP A 485 40.32 -0.49 12.92
C ASP A 485 41.01 0.70 13.60
N GLU A 486 41.79 0.41 14.65
CA GLU A 486 42.58 1.40 15.39
C GLU A 486 43.54 2.19 14.49
N ARG A 487 44.07 1.58 13.41
CA ARG A 487 44.94 2.29 12.47
C ARG A 487 44.15 3.31 11.68
N ALA A 488 42.95 2.97 11.23
CA ALA A 488 42.05 3.90 10.54
C ALA A 488 41.60 5.04 11.47
N ILE A 489 41.34 4.76 12.75
CA ILE A 489 41.03 5.79 13.75
C ILE A 489 42.21 6.75 13.89
N VAL A 490 43.43 6.26 14.12
CA VAL A 490 44.63 7.09 14.29
C VAL A 490 44.90 7.93 13.03
N GLU A 491 44.78 7.36 11.84
CA GLU A 491 44.95 8.09 10.58
C GLU A 491 43.89 9.19 10.41
N THR A 492 42.64 8.89 10.77
CA THR A 492 41.54 9.85 10.69
C THR A 492 41.70 10.97 11.72
N LEU A 493 42.15 10.68 12.94
CA LEU A 493 42.48 11.68 13.95
C LEU A 493 43.65 12.57 13.51
N SER A 494 44.63 12.02 12.78
CA SER A 494 45.69 12.83 12.18
C SER A 494 45.16 13.78 11.10
N LYS A 495 44.17 13.37 10.31
CA LYS A 495 43.48 14.24 9.34
C LYS A 495 42.67 15.32 10.06
N LEU A 496 41.91 14.94 11.09
CA LEU A 496 41.16 15.88 11.92
C LEU A 496 42.08 16.94 12.53
N ARG A 497 43.25 16.56 13.06
CA ARG A 497 44.22 17.50 13.63
C ARG A 497 44.62 18.59 12.64
N LYS A 498 44.89 18.24 11.37
CA LYS A 498 45.22 19.21 10.31
C LYS A 498 44.06 20.13 9.99
N VAL A 499 42.82 19.61 10.02
CA VAL A 499 41.62 20.44 9.85
C VAL A 499 41.50 21.41 11.02
N LEU A 500 41.69 20.94 12.26
CA LEU A 500 41.62 21.77 13.46
C LEU A 500 42.70 22.86 13.50
N GLU A 501 43.89 22.64 12.94
CA GLU A 501 44.92 23.70 12.78
C GLU A 501 44.38 24.89 11.97
N VAL A 502 43.64 24.62 10.88
CA VAL A 502 43.02 25.67 10.07
C VAL A 502 41.93 26.42 10.86
N TYR A 503 41.15 25.70 11.66
CA TYR A 503 40.13 26.30 12.52
C TYR A 503 40.77 27.15 13.64
N GLU A 504 41.86 26.68 14.24
CA GLU A 504 42.59 27.39 15.30
C GLU A 504 43.19 28.71 14.79
N VAL A 505 43.70 28.72 13.56
CA VAL A 505 44.16 29.95 12.89
C VAL A 505 42.97 30.87 12.61
N ARG A 506 41.86 30.35 12.09
CA ARG A 506 40.67 31.17 11.83
C ARG A 506 40.11 31.81 13.09
N LEU A 507 40.00 31.03 14.15
CA LEU A 507 39.45 31.46 15.44
C LEU A 507 40.45 32.31 16.24
N ALA A 508 41.69 32.46 15.76
CA ALA A 508 42.65 33.44 16.28
C ALA A 508 42.23 34.88 15.97
N GLU A 509 41.67 35.08 14.79
CA GLU A 509 41.35 36.40 14.23
C GLU A 509 39.88 36.76 14.46
N HIS A 510 39.03 35.76 14.67
CA HIS A 510 37.59 35.94 14.81
C HIS A 510 36.99 35.03 15.88
N ARG A 511 35.95 35.50 16.56
CA ARG A 511 35.24 34.71 17.58
C ARG A 511 34.45 33.53 16.97
N TYR A 512 33.95 33.70 15.74
CA TYR A 512 33.13 32.72 15.01
C TYR A 512 33.64 32.52 13.58
N LEU A 513 33.36 31.36 12.98
CA LEU A 513 33.99 30.88 11.74
C LEU A 513 33.76 31.82 10.54
N ALA A 514 32.54 32.33 10.38
CA ALA A 514 32.25 33.27 9.31
C ALA A 514 32.80 34.70 9.55
N GLY A 515 33.43 34.98 10.71
CA GLY A 515 34.02 36.29 11.05
C GLY A 515 33.13 37.16 11.95
N GLY A 516 33.67 38.17 12.64
CA GLY A 516 32.88 39.04 13.55
C GLY A 516 32.44 38.39 14.87
N ASP A 517 31.60 39.09 15.65
CA ASP A 517 31.26 38.73 17.04
C ASP A 517 29.94 37.94 17.20
N ALA A 518 29.25 37.62 16.10
CA ALA A 518 27.96 36.93 16.10
C ALA A 518 28.04 35.54 15.47
N VAL A 519 27.35 34.58 16.10
CA VAL A 519 27.22 33.20 15.62
C VAL A 519 26.52 33.16 14.25
N SER A 520 26.98 32.26 13.39
CA SER A 520 26.43 32.06 12.05
C SER A 520 25.97 30.62 11.82
N LEU A 521 25.32 30.36 10.67
CA LEU A 521 24.90 29.00 10.32
C LEU A 521 26.10 28.07 10.19
N ALA A 522 27.25 28.61 9.76
CA ALA A 522 28.50 27.85 9.69
C ALA A 522 28.95 27.37 11.06
N ASP A 523 28.75 28.13 12.14
CA ASP A 523 29.09 27.68 13.49
C ASP A 523 28.09 26.64 14.00
N LEU A 524 26.79 26.87 13.74
CA LEU A 524 25.70 26.01 14.17
C LEU A 524 25.72 24.62 13.52
N SER A 525 26.16 24.52 12.27
CA SER A 525 26.16 23.26 11.53
C SER A 525 27.11 22.22 12.11
N HIS A 526 28.16 22.66 12.83
CA HIS A 526 29.13 21.76 13.46
C HIS A 526 28.55 21.06 14.71
N PHE A 527 27.46 21.56 15.28
CA PHE A 527 26.94 21.10 16.57
C PHE A 527 26.54 19.61 16.63
N PRO A 528 25.75 19.07 15.68
CA PRO A 528 25.23 17.71 15.80
C PRO A 528 26.31 16.64 15.91
N TYR A 529 27.33 16.67 15.05
CA TYR A 529 28.38 15.63 15.01
C TYR A 529 29.45 15.83 16.07
N THR A 530 29.84 17.08 16.29
CA THR A 530 30.86 17.41 17.28
C THR A 530 30.36 17.07 18.68
N HIS A 531 29.07 17.27 18.97
CA HIS A 531 28.48 16.88 20.26
C HIS A 531 28.70 15.40 20.58
N TYR A 532 28.42 14.51 19.62
CA TYR A 532 28.64 13.07 19.81
C TYR A 532 30.11 12.70 19.91
N PHE A 533 30.96 13.31 19.10
CA PHE A 533 32.40 13.08 19.14
C PHE A 533 33.04 13.52 20.46
N MET A 534 32.58 14.63 21.03
CA MET A 534 33.07 15.13 22.32
C MET A 534 32.71 14.20 23.49
N GLY A 535 31.75 13.29 23.31
CA GLY A 535 31.45 12.20 24.24
C GLY A 535 32.32 10.94 24.09
N MET A 536 33.34 10.95 23.22
CA MET A 536 34.25 9.83 22.97
C MET A 536 35.63 10.04 23.62
N PRO A 537 36.40 8.97 23.86
CA PRO A 537 37.77 9.08 24.36
C PRO A 537 38.72 9.89 23.46
N TYR A 538 38.36 10.09 22.19
CA TYR A 538 39.17 10.84 21.22
C TYR A 538 38.94 12.36 21.26
N ALA A 539 38.01 12.85 22.09
CA ALA A 539 37.74 14.29 22.27
C ALA A 539 38.98 15.09 22.68
N ALA A 540 39.96 14.43 23.32
CA ALA A 540 41.23 15.03 23.73
C ALA A 540 42.04 15.64 22.57
N VAL A 541 41.75 15.30 21.31
CA VAL A 541 42.36 15.98 20.15
C VAL A 541 42.09 17.49 20.15
N PHE A 542 40.95 17.94 20.70
CA PHE A 542 40.58 19.34 20.83
C PHE A 542 41.38 20.08 21.90
N ASP A 543 41.96 19.38 22.88
CA ASP A 543 42.75 20.00 23.95
C ASP A 543 44.05 20.65 23.42
N SER A 544 44.52 20.22 22.23
CA SER A 544 45.64 20.83 21.54
C SER A 544 45.31 22.16 20.85
N PHE A 545 44.03 22.54 20.80
CA PHE A 545 43.51 23.68 20.03
C PHE A 545 42.61 24.55 20.94
N PRO A 546 43.21 25.40 21.78
CA PRO A 546 42.48 26.11 22.84
C PRO A 546 41.40 27.04 22.31
N ARG A 547 41.55 27.63 21.11
CA ARG A 547 40.52 28.52 20.53
C ARG A 547 39.40 27.72 19.91
N VAL A 548 39.70 26.61 19.23
CA VAL A 548 38.67 25.67 18.77
C VAL A 548 37.86 25.15 19.96
N LYS A 549 38.53 24.78 21.05
CA LYS A 549 37.87 24.30 22.27
C LYS A 549 36.97 25.38 22.89
N ALA A 550 37.47 26.61 23.02
CA ALA A 550 36.67 27.73 23.53
C ALA A 550 35.47 28.05 22.62
N TRP A 551 35.65 28.04 21.30
CA TRP A 551 34.56 28.20 20.32
C TRP A 551 33.50 27.11 20.48
N TRP A 552 33.92 25.85 20.62
CA TRP A 552 33.01 24.74 20.87
C TRP A 552 32.23 24.90 22.17
N GLU A 553 32.89 25.30 23.26
CA GLU A 553 32.26 25.49 24.57
C GLU A 553 31.24 26.66 24.59
N ASP A 554 31.42 27.67 23.75
CA ASP A 554 30.50 28.82 23.60
C ASP A 554 29.17 28.40 22.95
N LEU A 555 29.18 27.47 21.99
CA LEU A 555 27.99 27.03 21.24
C LEU A 555 26.87 26.37 22.09
N PRO A 556 27.14 25.42 23.02
CA PRO A 556 26.13 24.81 23.89
C PRO A 556 25.69 25.73 25.05
N ALA A 557 26.46 26.78 25.38
CA ALA A 557 26.14 27.71 26.47
C ALA A 557 24.96 28.66 26.15
N ARG A 558 24.48 28.68 24.90
CA ARG A 558 23.46 29.61 24.41
C ARG A 558 22.03 29.27 24.90
N PRO A 559 21.17 30.28 25.16
CA PRO A 559 19.82 30.08 25.69
C PRO A 559 18.92 29.18 24.82
N ALA A 560 19.04 29.25 23.49
CA ALA A 560 18.27 28.43 22.55
C ALA A 560 18.63 26.93 22.61
N VAL A 561 19.78 26.59 23.18
CA VAL A 561 20.26 25.21 23.41
C VAL A 561 19.99 24.76 24.85
N ARG A 562 19.75 25.69 25.78
CA ARG A 562 19.30 25.39 27.16
C ARG A 562 17.84 24.92 27.18
N LYS A 563 17.63 23.63 26.92
CA LYS A 563 16.44 22.92 27.44
C LYS A 563 16.52 22.91 28.98
N PRO A 564 15.42 23.12 29.73
CA PRO A 564 15.46 22.96 31.19
C PRO A 564 15.92 21.55 31.63
N PHE A 565 15.64 20.51 30.81
CA PHE A 565 15.92 19.10 31.14
C PHE A 565 16.50 18.23 30.01
N GLY A 566 16.80 18.77 28.82
CA GLY A 566 17.49 18.00 27.76
C GLY A 566 16.64 17.01 26.91
N GLN A 567 15.45 16.61 27.35
CA GLN A 567 14.71 15.46 26.79
C GLN A 567 13.67 15.79 25.67
N ILE A 568 13.14 14.76 25.01
CA ILE A 568 11.99 14.75 24.08
C ILE A 568 10.95 13.72 24.62
N PRO A 569 9.63 13.87 24.38
CA PRO A 569 8.94 14.87 23.55
C PRO A 569 8.62 16.19 24.27
N ALA A 570 8.35 17.24 23.48
CA ALA A 570 7.75 18.49 23.93
C ALA A 570 6.53 18.79 23.05
N PHE A 571 5.40 19.17 23.65
CA PHE A 571 4.12 19.37 22.98
C PHE A 571 3.62 20.79 23.23
N GLN A 572 3.20 21.47 22.16
CA GLN A 572 2.64 22.82 22.26
C GLN A 572 1.26 22.88 21.60
N ASP A 573 0.30 23.43 22.33
CA ASP A 573 -1.09 23.59 21.90
C ASP A 573 -1.59 24.99 22.26
N GLY A 574 -1.49 25.90 21.28
CA GLY A 574 -1.66 27.33 21.52
C GLY A 574 -0.60 27.86 22.49
N ASP A 575 -1.07 28.38 23.62
CA ASP A 575 -0.24 29.02 24.65
C ASP A 575 0.29 28.00 25.69
N VAL A 576 -0.18 26.75 25.61
CA VAL A 576 0.22 25.67 26.52
C VAL A 576 1.43 24.95 25.95
N VAL A 577 2.53 24.91 26.71
CA VAL A 577 3.72 24.10 26.41
C VAL A 577 3.87 23.05 27.50
N LEU A 578 3.86 21.78 27.10
CA LEU A 578 4.01 20.62 27.97
C LEU A 578 5.29 19.86 27.65
N PHE A 579 5.89 19.35 28.72
CA PHE A 579 7.03 18.45 28.72
C PHE A 579 6.62 17.17 29.45
N GLU A 580 7.42 16.11 29.34
CA GLU A 580 7.12 14.75 29.82
C GLU A 580 6.04 14.03 29.00
N SER A 581 6.40 12.89 28.39
CA SER A 581 5.51 12.09 27.53
C SER A 581 4.19 11.74 28.24
N ARG A 582 4.24 11.36 29.51
CA ARG A 582 3.04 10.98 30.29
C ARG A 582 2.10 12.17 30.51
N ALA A 583 2.64 13.35 30.82
CA ALA A 583 1.83 14.56 31.01
C ALA A 583 1.19 15.02 29.70
N ILE A 584 1.93 14.92 28.60
CA ILE A 584 1.45 15.18 27.25
C ILE A 584 0.31 14.21 26.89
N CYS A 585 0.50 12.91 27.09
CA CYS A 585 -0.53 11.89 26.83
C CYS A 585 -1.78 12.14 27.68
N LYS A 586 -1.66 12.40 28.99
CA LYS A 586 -2.80 12.73 29.85
C LYS A 586 -3.53 13.99 29.39
N TYR A 587 -2.81 15.03 28.94
CA TYR A 587 -3.43 16.24 28.37
C TYR A 587 -4.22 15.94 27.09
N VAL A 588 -3.63 15.19 26.16
CA VAL A 588 -4.28 14.78 24.90
C VAL A 588 -5.53 13.96 25.19
N LEU A 589 -5.44 12.97 26.09
CA LEU A 589 -6.56 12.10 26.46
C LEU A 589 -7.72 12.88 27.10
N ARG A 590 -7.43 13.90 27.91
CA ARG A 590 -8.47 14.76 28.50
C ARG A 590 -9.05 15.75 27.50
N LYS A 591 -8.21 16.34 26.65
CA LYS A 591 -8.63 17.37 25.68
C LYS A 591 -9.49 16.79 24.57
N TYR A 592 -9.13 15.61 24.07
CA TYR A 592 -9.82 14.92 22.98
C TYR A 592 -10.69 13.76 23.49
N LYS A 593 -11.07 13.82 24.77
CA LYS A 593 -11.89 12.80 25.43
C LYS A 593 -13.16 12.55 24.63
N SER A 594 -13.43 11.28 24.34
CA SER A 594 -14.70 10.84 23.76
C SER A 594 -15.48 10.06 24.82
N ALA A 595 -16.82 10.03 24.70
CA ALA A 595 -17.69 9.28 25.61
C ALA A 595 -17.43 7.75 25.59
N GLU A 596 -16.66 7.25 24.63
CA GLU A 596 -16.43 5.81 24.38
C GLU A 596 -15.00 5.35 24.74
N ALA A 597 -14.07 6.26 25.07
CA ALA A 597 -12.68 5.93 25.38
C ALA A 597 -12.18 6.76 26.58
N ASP A 598 -12.56 6.34 27.79
CA ASP A 598 -12.04 6.89 29.04
C ASP A 598 -10.83 6.09 29.53
N LEU A 599 -9.70 6.18 28.80
CA LEU A 599 -8.46 5.47 29.13
C LEU A 599 -7.87 5.91 30.48
N LEU A 600 -8.25 7.09 30.98
CA LEU A 600 -7.84 7.60 32.29
C LEU A 600 -8.85 7.25 33.40
N ARG A 601 -10.05 6.79 33.04
CA ARG A 601 -11.18 6.52 33.95
C ARG A 601 -11.59 7.71 34.83
N ASP A 602 -11.22 8.93 34.45
CA ASP A 602 -11.38 10.14 35.24
C ASP A 602 -12.65 10.96 34.91
N GLY A 603 -13.56 10.42 34.09
CA GLY A 603 -14.72 11.13 33.51
C GLY A 603 -16.10 10.75 34.04
N GLY A 604 -16.20 10.15 35.22
CA GLY A 604 -17.48 9.75 35.82
C GLY A 604 -17.60 8.27 36.23
N GLY A 605 -16.51 7.50 36.22
CA GLY A 605 -16.42 6.12 36.69
C GLY A 605 -16.06 5.97 38.17
N ASP A 606 -15.87 4.72 38.63
CA ASP A 606 -15.39 4.40 39.98
C ASP A 606 -13.99 5.01 40.18
N LEU A 607 -13.84 5.86 41.21
CA LEU A 607 -12.56 6.47 41.57
C LEU A 607 -11.45 5.44 41.78
N LYS A 608 -11.81 4.20 42.13
CA LYS A 608 -10.87 3.09 42.24
C LYS A 608 -10.22 2.74 40.91
N ASP A 609 -10.96 2.74 39.81
CA ASP A 609 -10.43 2.42 38.49
C ASP A 609 -9.42 3.47 38.02
N ALA A 610 -9.76 4.75 38.20
CA ALA A 610 -8.85 5.87 37.91
C ALA A 610 -7.58 5.80 38.77
N ALA A 611 -7.74 5.51 40.06
CA ALA A 611 -6.61 5.32 40.96
C ALA A 611 -5.74 4.13 40.53
N MET A 612 -6.33 3.03 40.07
CA MET A 612 -5.57 1.89 39.56
C MET A 612 -4.82 2.21 38.26
N VAL A 613 -5.41 3.00 37.36
CA VAL A 613 -4.70 3.48 36.16
C VAL A 613 -3.49 4.31 36.54
N ASP A 614 -3.62 5.22 37.51
CA ASP A 614 -2.50 6.02 38.00
C ASP A 614 -1.45 5.16 38.70
N VAL A 615 -1.83 4.23 39.58
CA VAL A 615 -0.91 3.30 40.26
C VAL A 615 -0.05 2.55 39.25
N TRP A 616 -0.67 1.93 38.23
CA TRP A 616 0.08 1.15 37.25
C TRP A 616 0.87 2.02 36.27
N THR A 617 0.46 3.26 36.03
CA THR A 617 1.28 4.25 35.31
C THR A 617 2.54 4.60 36.10
N GLU A 618 2.44 4.75 37.42
CA GLU A 618 3.60 5.03 38.30
C GLU A 618 4.51 3.80 38.48
N VAL A 619 3.92 2.59 38.55
CA VAL A 619 4.68 1.32 38.57
C VAL A 619 5.51 1.19 37.28
N GLU A 620 4.95 1.55 36.13
CA GLU A 620 5.71 1.61 34.87
C GLU A 620 6.95 2.49 35.04
N ALA A 621 6.74 3.72 35.49
CA ALA A 621 7.79 4.74 35.56
C ALA A 621 8.92 4.40 36.54
N HIS A 622 8.57 3.83 37.70
CA HIS A 622 9.50 3.67 38.81
C HIS A 622 10.02 2.25 38.99
N THR A 623 9.35 1.26 38.40
CA THR A 623 9.65 -0.16 38.64
C THR A 623 9.93 -0.90 37.33
N TYR A 624 8.99 -0.90 36.40
CA TYR A 624 9.11 -1.66 35.16
C TYR A 624 10.13 -1.04 34.19
N HIS A 625 10.00 0.26 33.90
CA HIS A 625 10.91 0.98 33.01
C HIS A 625 12.37 0.91 33.50
N PRO A 626 12.71 1.16 34.77
CA PRO A 626 14.09 1.02 35.26
C PRO A 626 14.63 -0.42 35.25
N ALA A 627 13.77 -1.44 35.27
CA ALA A 627 14.18 -2.83 35.17
C ALA A 627 14.43 -3.27 33.73
N ILE A 628 13.62 -2.78 32.79
CA ILE A 628 13.65 -3.19 31.38
C ILE A 628 14.57 -2.32 30.52
N SER A 629 14.67 -1.02 30.83
CA SER A 629 15.41 -0.07 30.00
C SER A 629 16.91 -0.38 29.92
N PRO A 630 17.62 -0.82 30.99
CA PRO A 630 19.03 -1.17 30.85
C PRO A 630 19.24 -2.33 29.87
N ILE A 631 18.33 -3.31 29.84
CA ILE A 631 18.40 -4.43 28.89
C ILE A 631 18.27 -3.90 27.45
N VAL A 632 17.27 -3.06 27.22
CA VAL A 632 17.02 -2.45 25.90
C VAL A 632 18.19 -1.55 25.49
N TYR A 633 18.71 -0.70 26.38
CA TYR A 633 19.83 0.19 26.11
C TYR A 633 21.14 -0.58 25.83
N GLU A 634 21.44 -1.61 26.60
CA GLU A 634 22.63 -2.46 26.38
C GLU A 634 22.50 -3.33 25.12
N CYS A 635 21.28 -3.71 24.71
CA CYS A 635 21.07 -4.48 23.48
C CYS A 635 21.07 -3.62 22.21
N PHE A 636 20.66 -2.34 22.29
CA PHE A 636 20.43 -1.50 21.10
C PHE A 636 21.26 -0.22 21.02
N VAL A 637 21.86 0.26 22.12
CA VAL A 637 22.40 1.65 22.21
C VAL A 637 23.85 1.71 22.69
N ILE A 638 24.31 0.77 23.52
CA ILE A 638 25.66 0.73 24.13
C ILE A 638 26.27 -0.67 23.88
N PRO A 639 27.60 -0.86 23.76
CA PRO A 639 28.18 -2.20 23.70
C PRO A 639 27.81 -3.03 24.93
N THR A 640 27.19 -4.20 24.68
CA THR A 640 26.57 -5.07 25.69
C THR A 640 27.48 -5.34 26.89
N ASN A 641 27.16 -4.74 28.02
CA ASN A 641 27.68 -5.19 29.31
C ASN A 641 26.80 -6.32 29.83
N GLU A 642 27.22 -7.57 29.58
CA GLU A 642 26.46 -8.76 29.96
C GLU A 642 26.09 -8.80 31.45
N LYS A 643 26.96 -8.26 32.33
CA LYS A 643 26.67 -8.19 33.77
C LYS A 643 25.54 -7.22 34.08
N VAL A 644 25.50 -6.06 33.42
CA VAL A 644 24.39 -5.09 33.58
C VAL A 644 23.10 -5.69 33.06
N VAL A 645 23.15 -6.39 31.92
CA VAL A 645 21.99 -7.10 31.36
C VAL A 645 21.51 -8.20 32.31
N GLU A 646 22.41 -9.00 32.88
CA GLU A 646 22.06 -10.06 33.83
C GLU A 646 21.42 -9.51 35.12
N GLU A 647 22.02 -8.46 35.70
CA GLU A 647 21.46 -7.77 36.88
C GLU A 647 20.09 -7.14 36.57
N ALA A 648 19.92 -6.56 35.38
CA ALA A 648 18.66 -5.99 34.94
C ALA A 648 17.60 -7.07 34.67
N LEU A 649 17.97 -8.21 34.08
CA LEU A 649 17.09 -9.37 33.91
C LEU A 649 16.62 -9.94 35.25
N GLN A 650 17.50 -9.99 36.27
CA GLN A 650 17.10 -10.40 37.62
C GLN A 650 16.12 -9.42 38.26
N LYS A 651 16.30 -8.11 38.04
CA LYS A 651 15.33 -7.10 38.48
C LYS A 651 14.01 -7.26 37.73
N LEU A 652 14.06 -7.43 36.41
CA LEU A 652 12.87 -7.62 35.57
C LEU A 652 12.09 -8.86 36.00
N LYS A 653 12.73 -10.01 36.27
CA LYS A 653 12.07 -11.21 36.81
C LYS A 653 11.22 -10.91 38.04
N LYS A 654 11.79 -10.20 39.03
CA LYS A 654 11.06 -9.82 40.24
C LYS A 654 9.87 -8.92 39.95
N VAL A 655 9.98 -8.05 38.95
CA VAL A 655 8.86 -7.21 38.50
C VAL A 655 7.80 -8.07 37.81
N LEU A 656 8.21 -8.96 36.91
CA LEU A 656 7.31 -9.87 36.19
C LEU A 656 6.58 -10.83 37.13
N ASP A 657 7.18 -11.28 38.24
CA ASP A 657 6.49 -12.07 39.27
C ASP A 657 5.26 -11.33 39.83
N VAL A 658 5.36 -10.00 40.00
CA VAL A 658 4.25 -9.16 40.47
C VAL A 658 3.20 -8.96 39.37
N TYR A 659 3.63 -8.79 38.12
CA TYR A 659 2.73 -8.63 36.98
C TYR A 659 1.96 -9.93 36.71
N GLU A 660 2.63 -11.07 36.79
CA GLU A 660 2.05 -12.40 36.63
C GLU A 660 0.96 -12.65 37.69
N ALA A 661 1.25 -12.33 38.96
CA ALA A 661 0.25 -12.42 40.02
C ALA A 661 -0.91 -11.44 39.82
N ARG A 662 -0.65 -10.24 39.28
CA ARG A 662 -1.69 -9.23 39.02
C ARG A 662 -2.64 -9.65 37.90
N LEU A 663 -2.11 -10.29 36.86
CA LEU A 663 -2.83 -10.71 35.66
C LEU A 663 -3.42 -12.12 35.80
N ALA A 664 -3.19 -12.80 36.92
CA ALA A 664 -3.76 -14.12 37.18
C ALA A 664 -5.30 -14.10 37.29
N ASP A 665 -5.88 -12.98 37.73
CA ASP A 665 -7.33 -12.80 37.91
C ASP A 665 -7.90 -11.64 37.08
N ARG A 666 -7.11 -11.05 36.16
CA ARG A 666 -7.50 -9.86 35.40
C ARG A 666 -6.95 -9.85 33.99
N GLU A 667 -7.67 -9.18 33.11
CA GLU A 667 -7.27 -9.05 31.70
C GLU A 667 -6.19 -7.99 31.45
N TYR A 668 -6.19 -6.90 32.23
CA TYR A 668 -5.32 -5.74 32.05
C TYR A 668 -4.74 -5.27 33.40
N LEU A 669 -3.71 -4.42 33.35
CA LEU A 669 -2.99 -4.03 34.57
C LEU A 669 -3.89 -3.26 35.56
N ALA A 670 -4.70 -2.33 35.06
CA ALA A 670 -5.58 -1.52 35.91
C ALA A 670 -6.84 -2.26 36.39
N GLY A 671 -7.26 -3.34 35.72
CA GLY A 671 -8.55 -3.99 35.92
C GLY A 671 -8.90 -4.94 34.79
N ASP A 672 -10.18 -5.24 34.62
CA ASP A 672 -10.70 -6.00 33.46
C ASP A 672 -11.00 -5.06 32.27
N PHE A 673 -10.18 -4.03 32.11
CA PHE A 673 -10.36 -3.04 31.06
C PHE A 673 -9.04 -2.46 30.55
N PHE A 674 -8.98 -2.25 29.24
CA PHE A 674 -7.87 -1.57 28.58
C PHE A 674 -7.79 -0.10 29.01
N SER A 675 -6.59 0.37 29.36
CA SER A 675 -6.38 1.68 29.96
C SER A 675 -5.09 2.36 29.53
N PHE A 676 -4.89 3.61 29.96
CA PHE A 676 -3.62 4.31 29.75
C PHE A 676 -2.44 3.60 30.43
N ALA A 677 -2.68 2.86 31.52
CA ALA A 677 -1.64 2.07 32.15
C ALA A 677 -1.05 1.06 31.17
N ASP A 678 -1.89 0.32 30.44
CA ASP A 678 -1.45 -0.67 29.46
C ASP A 678 -0.72 -0.01 28.28
N VAL A 679 -1.28 1.07 27.73
CA VAL A 679 -0.66 1.87 26.65
C VAL A 679 0.74 2.35 27.05
N ASN A 680 0.91 2.81 28.29
CA ASN A 680 2.16 3.38 28.78
C ASN A 680 3.28 2.31 28.86
N HIS A 681 2.96 1.03 28.99
CA HIS A 681 3.96 -0.05 29.00
C HIS A 681 4.40 -0.51 27.60
N ILE A 682 3.62 -0.21 26.56
CA ILE A 682 3.87 -0.72 25.20
C ILE A 682 5.26 -0.37 24.67
N PRO A 683 5.74 0.89 24.72
CA PRO A 683 6.98 1.26 24.01
C PRO A 683 8.21 0.48 24.46
N TYR A 684 8.41 0.34 25.77
CA TYR A 684 9.57 -0.37 26.32
C TYR A 684 9.41 -1.88 26.29
N THR A 685 8.18 -2.39 26.44
CA THR A 685 7.90 -3.82 26.27
C THR A 685 8.13 -4.24 24.83
N PHE A 686 7.64 -3.46 23.86
CA PHE A 686 7.89 -3.68 22.43
C PHE A 686 9.40 -3.73 22.12
N ALA A 687 10.16 -2.76 22.63
CA ALA A 687 11.61 -2.73 22.45
C ALA A 687 12.29 -3.96 23.09
N PHE A 688 11.88 -4.35 24.30
CA PHE A 688 12.39 -5.55 24.95
C PHE A 688 12.09 -6.84 24.18
N MET A 689 10.89 -6.96 23.61
CA MET A 689 10.49 -8.11 22.79
C MET A 689 11.33 -8.26 21.51
N ALA A 690 12.03 -7.20 21.09
CA ALA A 690 12.99 -7.25 19.99
C ALA A 690 14.41 -7.71 20.43
N THR A 691 14.65 -7.91 21.73
CA THR A 691 15.95 -8.40 22.26
C THR A 691 16.04 -9.93 22.27
N PRO A 692 17.25 -10.52 22.31
CA PRO A 692 17.41 -11.96 22.51
C PRO A 692 16.80 -12.50 23.83
N HIS A 693 16.46 -11.61 24.76
CA HIS A 693 15.91 -11.96 26.07
C HIS A 693 14.38 -11.98 26.11
N ALA A 694 13.70 -11.73 24.98
CA ALA A 694 12.23 -11.76 24.87
C ALA A 694 11.62 -13.08 25.37
N ALA A 695 12.33 -14.20 25.19
CA ALA A 695 11.93 -15.53 25.68
C ALA A 695 11.72 -15.60 27.20
N LEU A 696 12.16 -14.58 27.96
CA LEU A 696 11.84 -14.47 29.38
C LEU A 696 10.32 -14.48 29.62
N PHE A 697 9.52 -13.88 28.73
CA PHE A 697 8.06 -13.84 28.87
C PHE A 697 7.42 -15.22 28.75
N ASP A 698 8.07 -16.21 28.13
CA ASP A 698 7.55 -17.58 28.06
C ASP A 698 7.44 -18.25 29.43
N ALA A 699 8.19 -17.77 30.44
CA ALA A 699 8.09 -18.22 31.82
C ALA A 699 6.91 -17.60 32.59
N TYR A 700 6.21 -16.62 32.01
CA TYR A 700 5.17 -15.81 32.63
C TYR A 700 3.90 -15.81 31.74
N PRO A 701 3.09 -16.88 31.80
CA PRO A 701 1.99 -17.08 30.86
C PRO A 701 0.93 -15.98 30.91
N ASN A 702 0.61 -15.41 32.08
CA ASN A 702 -0.38 -14.33 32.16
C ASN A 702 0.19 -13.00 31.62
N VAL A 703 1.47 -12.70 31.88
CA VAL A 703 2.15 -11.55 31.27
C VAL A 703 2.22 -11.70 29.75
N LYS A 704 2.56 -12.89 29.27
CA LYS A 704 2.60 -13.18 27.83
C LYS A 704 1.23 -12.98 27.18
N ALA A 705 0.18 -13.55 27.76
CA ALA A 705 -1.19 -13.38 27.28
C ALA A 705 -1.66 -11.91 27.32
N TRP A 706 -1.28 -11.15 28.35
CA TRP A 706 -1.53 -9.70 28.39
C TRP A 706 -0.82 -8.98 27.25
N TRP A 707 0.47 -9.24 27.03
CA TRP A 707 1.23 -8.63 25.95
C TRP A 707 0.66 -8.96 24.56
N GLU A 708 0.36 -10.24 24.32
CA GLU A 708 -0.26 -10.72 23.08
C GLU A 708 -1.61 -10.03 22.84
N ARG A 709 -2.42 -9.86 23.88
CA ARG A 709 -3.68 -9.12 23.82
C ARG A 709 -3.49 -7.65 23.46
N LEU A 710 -2.49 -6.97 24.03
CA LEU A 710 -2.18 -5.58 23.65
C LEU A 710 -1.82 -5.45 22.17
N MET A 711 -1.20 -6.49 21.61
CA MET A 711 -0.77 -6.56 20.22
C MET A 711 -1.78 -7.27 19.30
N ALA A 712 -2.92 -7.71 19.83
CA ALA A 712 -3.92 -8.50 19.11
C ALA A 712 -4.62 -7.65 18.04
N ARG A 713 -5.01 -8.31 16.94
CA ARG A 713 -5.71 -7.66 15.83
C ARG A 713 -7.20 -7.71 16.07
N SER A 714 -7.88 -6.58 15.98
CA SER A 714 -9.32 -6.53 16.13
C SER A 714 -10.02 -6.96 14.84
N VAL A 715 -10.84 -8.00 14.93
CA VAL A 715 -11.76 -8.43 13.88
C VAL A 715 -13.16 -7.98 14.27
N PHE A 716 -13.71 -7.02 13.53
CA PHE A 716 -15.04 -6.43 13.81
C PHE A 716 -16.13 -7.23 13.12
N GLY A 717 -16.94 -7.92 13.91
CA GLY A 717 -18.10 -8.72 13.49
C GLY A 717 -18.27 -9.98 14.36
N PRO A 718 -19.47 -10.58 14.41
CA PRO A 718 -19.70 -11.81 15.14
C PRO A 718 -18.96 -12.98 14.48
N ALA A 719 -18.35 -13.86 15.29
CA ALA A 719 -17.62 -15.04 14.81
C ALA A 719 -18.47 -16.01 13.96
N MET A 720 -19.79 -16.03 14.19
CA MET A 720 -20.73 -16.83 13.39
C MET A 720 -20.89 -16.35 11.94
N SER A 721 -20.51 -15.11 11.64
CA SER A 721 -20.59 -14.60 10.26
C SER A 721 -19.59 -15.34 9.39
N THR A 722 -20.05 -15.91 8.28
CA THR A 722 -19.23 -16.64 7.32
C THR A 722 -18.00 -15.85 6.84
N ASN A 723 -18.15 -14.55 6.61
CA ASN A 723 -17.05 -13.69 6.19
C ASN A 723 -16.06 -13.38 7.33
N VAL A 724 -16.52 -13.31 8.58
CA VAL A 724 -15.65 -13.16 9.75
C VAL A 724 -14.90 -14.48 9.99
N ALA A 725 -15.61 -15.61 9.99
CA ALA A 725 -15.03 -16.94 10.16
C ALA A 725 -13.90 -17.22 9.15
N ARG A 726 -14.03 -16.77 7.89
CA ARG A 726 -12.94 -16.84 6.89
C ARG A 726 -11.64 -16.21 7.39
N VAL A 727 -11.72 -15.02 7.98
CA VAL A 727 -10.59 -14.28 8.54
C VAL A 727 -10.04 -15.01 9.77
N LEU A 728 -10.92 -15.47 10.65
CA LEU A 728 -10.51 -16.18 11.88
C LEU A 728 -9.76 -17.47 11.54
N VAL A 729 -10.22 -18.25 10.55
CA VAL A 729 -9.52 -19.46 10.10
C VAL A 729 -8.11 -19.11 9.64
N CYS A 730 -7.94 -18.06 8.83
CA CYS A 730 -6.61 -17.67 8.38
C CYS A 730 -5.70 -17.27 9.54
N LEU A 731 -6.23 -16.56 10.55
CA LEU A 731 -5.49 -16.18 11.74
C LEU A 731 -5.09 -17.40 12.58
N GLU A 732 -5.99 -18.37 12.75
CA GLU A 732 -5.70 -19.64 13.44
C GLU A 732 -4.65 -20.47 12.69
N GLU A 733 -4.76 -20.59 11.36
CA GLU A 733 -3.83 -21.35 10.52
C GLU A 733 -2.39 -20.79 10.56
N VAL A 734 -2.24 -19.48 10.72
CA VAL A 734 -0.92 -18.84 10.86
C VAL A 734 -0.49 -18.61 12.32
N GLY A 735 -1.32 -19.02 13.29
CA GLY A 735 -1.06 -18.83 14.72
C GLY A 735 -0.97 -17.37 15.16
N ALA A 736 -1.71 -16.47 14.52
CA ALA A 736 -1.73 -15.04 14.87
C ALA A 736 -2.84 -14.73 15.89
N ASP A 737 -2.46 -14.09 17.00
CA ASP A 737 -3.43 -13.65 18.02
C ASP A 737 -4.38 -12.58 17.48
N TYR A 738 -5.65 -12.70 17.88
CA TYR A 738 -6.73 -11.81 17.48
C TYR A 738 -7.78 -11.63 18.57
N GLU A 739 -8.51 -10.52 18.49
CA GLU A 739 -9.69 -10.24 19.28
C GLU A 739 -10.90 -10.10 18.36
N VAL A 740 -12.01 -10.77 18.70
CA VAL A 740 -13.28 -10.60 17.98
C VAL A 740 -14.09 -9.51 18.66
N VAL A 741 -14.22 -8.37 18.01
CA VAL A 741 -15.10 -7.29 18.46
C VAL A 741 -16.49 -7.55 17.89
N ASN A 742 -17.34 -8.14 18.73
CA ASN A 742 -18.70 -8.48 18.33
C ASN A 742 -19.50 -7.22 17.94
N MET A 743 -20.36 -7.35 16.93
CA MET A 743 -21.18 -6.25 16.41
C MET A 743 -22.65 -6.64 16.39
N ASP A 744 -23.51 -5.81 16.98
CA ASP A 744 -24.94 -6.08 16.99
C ASP A 744 -25.60 -5.66 15.66
N PHE A 745 -26.13 -6.65 14.94
CA PHE A 745 -26.85 -6.46 13.68
C PHE A 745 -28.25 -5.89 13.87
N GLN A 746 -28.94 -6.25 14.96
CA GLN A 746 -30.27 -5.74 15.30
C GLN A 746 -30.19 -4.26 15.66
N ALA A 747 -29.18 -3.87 16.43
CA ALA A 747 -28.88 -2.47 16.76
C ALA A 747 -28.19 -1.71 15.62
N LYS A 748 -28.00 -2.34 14.45
CA LYS A 748 -27.39 -1.80 13.22
C LYS A 748 -26.04 -1.13 13.46
N GLU A 749 -25.21 -1.72 14.33
CA GLU A 749 -23.91 -1.13 14.68
C GLU A 749 -22.96 -0.99 13.49
N HIS A 750 -23.04 -1.96 12.57
CA HIS A 750 -22.31 -1.99 11.31
C HIS A 750 -22.69 -0.83 10.36
N LYS A 751 -23.78 -0.11 10.63
CA LYS A 751 -24.19 1.09 9.88
C LYS A 751 -23.90 2.40 10.63
N ARG A 752 -23.34 2.36 11.84
CA ARG A 752 -23.01 3.57 12.61
C ARG A 752 -21.74 4.23 12.07
N PRO A 753 -21.57 5.56 12.24
CA PRO A 753 -20.42 6.30 11.71
C PRO A 753 -19.05 5.70 12.07
N LYS A 754 -18.91 5.15 13.28
CA LYS A 754 -17.67 4.52 13.75
C LYS A 754 -17.25 3.31 12.91
N HIS A 755 -18.20 2.46 12.52
CA HIS A 755 -17.91 1.32 11.66
C HIS A 755 -17.82 1.71 10.19
N LEU A 756 -18.62 2.68 9.74
CA LEU A 756 -18.50 3.23 8.39
C LEU A 756 -17.12 3.85 8.11
N ALA A 757 -16.44 4.35 9.15
CA ALA A 757 -15.06 4.81 9.05
C ALA A 757 -14.05 3.67 8.80
N ARG A 758 -14.37 2.43 9.22
CA ARG A 758 -13.54 1.23 9.01
C ARG A 758 -13.89 0.50 7.71
N ASN A 759 -15.18 0.35 7.44
CA ASN A 759 -15.72 -0.24 6.23
C ASN A 759 -16.76 0.72 5.62
N PRO A 760 -16.45 1.41 4.50
CA PRO A 760 -17.32 2.44 3.94
C PRO A 760 -18.64 1.91 3.38
N PHE A 761 -18.76 0.59 3.14
CA PHE A 761 -20.00 -0.07 2.74
C PHE A 761 -20.87 -0.48 3.94
N GLY A 762 -20.36 -0.30 5.16
CA GLY A 762 -21.02 -0.70 6.40
C GLY A 762 -21.27 -2.20 6.44
N GLN A 763 -20.29 -2.99 5.99
CA GLN A 763 -20.32 -4.45 6.03
C GLN A 763 -19.29 -4.98 7.03
N ILE A 764 -19.33 -6.29 7.29
CA ILE A 764 -18.33 -7.01 8.10
C ILE A 764 -17.66 -8.10 7.26
N PRO A 765 -16.43 -8.51 7.60
CA PRO A 765 -15.58 -7.96 8.64
C PRO A 765 -15.02 -6.57 8.31
N ALA A 766 -14.61 -5.85 9.35
CA ALA A 766 -13.46 -4.95 9.26
C ALA A 766 -12.33 -5.55 10.10
N PHE A 767 -11.09 -5.29 9.74
CA PHE A 767 -9.90 -5.81 10.40
C PHE A 767 -8.96 -4.66 10.71
N GLN A 768 -8.42 -4.63 11.93
CA GLN A 768 -7.49 -3.60 12.34
C GLN A 768 -6.20 -4.22 12.88
N ASP A 769 -5.08 -3.80 12.30
CA ASP A 769 -3.73 -4.21 12.68
C ASP A 769 -2.85 -2.96 12.77
N GLY A 770 -2.69 -2.45 14.00
CA GLY A 770 -2.15 -1.12 14.25
C GLY A 770 -3.01 -0.03 13.60
N ASP A 771 -2.36 0.81 12.78
CA ASP A 771 -3.00 1.90 12.04
C ASP A 771 -3.67 1.42 10.73
N LEU A 772 -3.35 0.21 10.26
CA LEU A 772 -3.93 -0.33 9.05
C LEU A 772 -5.33 -0.87 9.33
N VAL A 773 -6.32 -0.32 8.63
CA VAL A 773 -7.70 -0.81 8.66
C VAL A 773 -8.05 -1.38 7.29
N LEU A 774 -8.41 -2.65 7.26
CA LEU A 774 -8.79 -3.39 6.07
C LEU A 774 -10.25 -3.82 6.16
N PHE A 775 -10.88 -3.99 5.00
CA PHE A 775 -12.18 -4.59 4.82
C PHE A 775 -12.13 -5.50 3.58
N GLU A 776 -13.21 -6.21 3.27
CA GLU A 776 -13.22 -7.36 2.35
C GLU A 776 -12.46 -8.57 2.91
N SER A 777 -13.22 -9.61 3.26
CA SER A 777 -12.66 -10.77 3.98
C SER A 777 -11.54 -11.49 3.21
N ARG A 778 -11.60 -11.59 1.88
CA ARG A 778 -10.56 -12.27 1.09
C ARG A 778 -9.29 -11.43 1.03
N ALA A 779 -9.39 -10.12 0.80
CA ALA A 779 -8.27 -9.19 0.92
C ALA A 779 -7.61 -9.21 2.31
N ILE A 780 -8.41 -9.20 3.38
CA ILE A 780 -7.90 -9.34 4.77
C ILE A 780 -7.12 -10.65 4.93
N CYS A 781 -7.67 -11.77 4.46
CA CYS A 781 -7.00 -13.05 4.53
C CYS A 781 -5.68 -13.05 3.76
N LYS A 782 -5.65 -12.49 2.53
CA LYS A 782 -4.40 -12.36 1.77
C LYS A 782 -3.35 -11.52 2.53
N TYR A 783 -3.75 -10.44 3.18
CA TYR A 783 -2.85 -9.66 4.06
C TYR A 783 -2.31 -10.50 5.21
N VAL A 784 -3.19 -11.19 5.96
CA VAL A 784 -2.80 -12.05 7.10
C VAL A 784 -1.82 -13.12 6.64
N LEU A 785 -2.14 -13.84 5.56
CA LEU A 785 -1.30 -14.91 5.04
C LEU A 785 0.07 -14.41 4.52
N ARG A 786 0.14 -13.19 3.97
CA ARG A 786 1.43 -12.58 3.59
C ARG A 786 2.22 -12.09 4.80
N LYS A 787 1.55 -11.52 5.80
CA LYS A 787 2.18 -10.96 7.00
C LYS A 787 2.83 -12.03 7.87
N TYR A 788 2.12 -13.13 8.11
CA TYR A 788 2.55 -14.23 8.98
C TYR A 788 3.13 -15.41 8.22
N LYS A 789 3.54 -15.17 6.97
CA LYS A 789 4.10 -16.19 6.10
C LYS A 789 5.29 -16.88 6.74
N SER A 790 5.20 -18.20 6.87
CA SER A 790 6.31 -19.09 7.22
C SER A 790 6.51 -20.16 6.15
N ALA A 791 7.56 -20.98 6.27
CA ALA A 791 7.76 -22.12 5.38
C ALA A 791 6.64 -23.16 5.53
N GLU A 792 6.07 -23.28 6.74
CA GLU A 792 4.97 -24.17 7.08
C GLU A 792 3.59 -23.63 6.65
N ALA A 793 3.46 -22.31 6.42
CA ALA A 793 2.19 -21.62 6.17
C ALA A 793 2.21 -20.72 4.91
N ASP A 794 2.81 -21.18 3.79
CA ASP A 794 2.71 -20.48 2.49
C ASP A 794 1.40 -20.84 1.75
N LEU A 795 0.27 -20.49 2.35
CA LEU A 795 -1.07 -20.84 1.85
C LEU A 795 -1.48 -20.07 0.57
N LEU A 796 -0.78 -19.00 0.24
CA LEU A 796 -0.93 -18.27 -1.03
C LEU A 796 0.04 -18.75 -2.12
N ARG A 797 1.06 -19.53 -1.75
CA ARG A 797 2.13 -20.01 -2.67
C ARG A 797 2.93 -18.90 -3.35
N GLU A 798 2.96 -17.71 -2.77
CA GLU A 798 3.66 -16.54 -3.32
C GLU A 798 5.17 -16.50 -2.94
N GLY A 799 5.69 -17.48 -2.19
CA GLY A 799 7.00 -17.41 -1.50
C GLY A 799 8.24 -17.83 -2.24
N GLY A 800 8.15 -18.04 -3.55
CA GLY A 800 9.23 -18.63 -4.34
C GLY A 800 9.00 -20.10 -4.70
N GLY A 801 7.77 -20.60 -4.52
CA GLY A 801 7.30 -21.83 -5.16
C GLY A 801 7.05 -21.65 -6.67
N ASP A 802 6.51 -22.70 -7.32
CA ASP A 802 6.10 -22.61 -8.72
C ASP A 802 4.99 -21.55 -8.86
N LEU A 803 5.21 -20.54 -9.71
CA LEU A 803 4.22 -19.50 -10.00
C LEU A 803 2.87 -20.09 -10.44
N LYS A 804 2.88 -21.31 -11.01
CA LYS A 804 1.67 -22.05 -11.34
C LYS A 804 0.81 -22.34 -10.12
N ASP A 805 1.39 -22.66 -8.97
CA ASP A 805 0.65 -22.96 -7.75
C ASP A 805 -0.07 -21.71 -7.24
N ALA A 806 0.63 -20.56 -7.17
CA ALA A 806 0.01 -19.28 -6.81
C ALA A 806 -1.12 -18.90 -7.77
N ALA A 807 -0.91 -19.11 -9.09
CA ALA A 807 -1.95 -18.86 -10.09
C ALA A 807 -3.17 -19.77 -9.87
N MET A 808 -2.97 -21.05 -9.53
CA MET A 808 -4.07 -21.97 -9.23
C MET A 808 -4.80 -21.59 -7.94
N VAL A 809 -4.09 -21.13 -6.91
CA VAL A 809 -4.73 -20.60 -5.69
C VAL A 809 -5.62 -19.39 -6.03
N ASP A 810 -5.13 -18.46 -6.86
CA ASP A 810 -5.92 -17.32 -7.32
C ASP A 810 -7.13 -17.78 -8.15
N VAL A 811 -6.98 -18.72 -9.10
CA VAL A 811 -8.10 -19.26 -9.92
C VAL A 811 -9.19 -19.84 -9.02
N TRP A 812 -8.86 -20.77 -8.12
CA TRP A 812 -9.86 -21.45 -7.31
C TRP A 812 -10.45 -20.56 -6.21
N THR A 813 -9.76 -19.47 -5.84
CA THR A 813 -10.34 -18.39 -5.02
C THR A 813 -11.38 -17.59 -5.80
N GLU A 814 -11.11 -17.26 -7.06
CA GLU A 814 -12.07 -16.55 -7.92
C GLU A 814 -13.28 -17.43 -8.28
N VAL A 815 -13.08 -18.73 -8.51
CA VAL A 815 -14.17 -19.72 -8.69
C VAL A 815 -15.04 -19.79 -7.45
N GLU A 816 -14.45 -19.81 -6.25
CA GLU A 816 -15.20 -19.77 -5.00
C GLU A 816 -16.11 -18.53 -4.96
N ALA A 817 -15.54 -17.35 -5.23
CA ALA A 817 -16.24 -16.08 -5.12
C ALA A 817 -17.36 -15.89 -6.16
N HIS A 818 -17.15 -16.32 -7.40
CA HIS A 818 -18.04 -15.98 -8.52
C HIS A 818 -18.90 -17.14 -9.04
N THR A 819 -18.58 -18.38 -8.65
CA THR A 819 -19.29 -19.57 -9.12
C THR A 819 -19.87 -20.39 -7.97
N TYR A 820 -19.05 -20.72 -6.97
CA TYR A 820 -19.50 -21.53 -5.82
C TYR A 820 -20.39 -20.73 -4.85
N TYR A 821 -19.91 -19.58 -4.39
CA TYR A 821 -20.60 -18.72 -3.43
C TYR A 821 -22.01 -18.32 -3.91
N PRO A 822 -22.22 -17.83 -5.14
CA PRO A 822 -23.56 -17.48 -5.62
C PRO A 822 -24.51 -18.67 -5.75
N ALA A 823 -23.99 -19.90 -5.87
CA ALA A 823 -24.80 -21.12 -5.94
C ALA A 823 -25.19 -21.64 -4.55
N ILE A 824 -24.29 -21.57 -3.56
CA ILE A 824 -24.51 -22.11 -2.22
C ILE A 824 -25.16 -21.09 -1.26
N SER A 825 -24.82 -19.81 -1.39
CA SER A 825 -25.25 -18.78 -0.42
C SER A 825 -26.77 -18.64 -0.33
N PRO A 826 -27.56 -18.68 -1.42
CA PRO A 826 -29.02 -18.55 -1.30
C PRO A 826 -29.63 -19.67 -0.45
N ILE A 827 -29.12 -20.90 -0.55
CA ILE A 827 -29.60 -22.05 0.24
C ILE A 827 -29.34 -21.80 1.73
N VAL A 828 -28.12 -21.35 2.06
CA VAL A 828 -27.73 -20.99 3.43
C VAL A 828 -28.60 -19.86 3.97
N TYR A 829 -28.87 -18.83 3.17
CA TYR A 829 -29.73 -17.72 3.58
C TYR A 829 -31.16 -18.18 3.83
N GLU A 830 -31.75 -18.96 2.94
CA GLU A 830 -33.15 -19.40 3.04
C GLU A 830 -33.40 -20.34 4.22
N TYR A 831 -32.44 -21.19 4.61
CA TYR A 831 -32.60 -22.09 5.76
C TYR A 831 -32.08 -21.54 7.08
N LEU A 832 -30.97 -20.79 7.07
CA LEU A 832 -30.30 -20.38 8.31
C LEU A 832 -30.48 -18.91 8.64
N VAL A 833 -30.58 -18.00 7.66
CA VAL A 833 -30.62 -16.55 7.94
C VAL A 833 -32.05 -16.02 7.95
N ASN A 834 -32.82 -16.28 6.90
CA ASN A 834 -34.18 -15.79 6.74
C ASN A 834 -35.08 -16.21 7.92
N PRO A 835 -35.13 -17.49 8.33
CA PRO A 835 -36.03 -17.91 9.39
C PRO A 835 -35.56 -17.48 10.78
N THR A 836 -34.25 -17.57 11.06
CA THR A 836 -33.71 -17.36 12.41
C THR A 836 -33.45 -15.89 12.73
N MET A 837 -33.01 -15.09 11.74
CA MET A 837 -32.62 -13.69 11.96
C MET A 837 -33.65 -12.68 11.47
N LEU A 838 -34.40 -13.00 10.40
CA LEU A 838 -35.34 -12.08 9.77
C LEU A 838 -36.81 -12.46 9.98
N GLY A 839 -37.10 -13.65 10.51
CA GLY A 839 -38.46 -14.18 10.64
C GLY A 839 -39.18 -14.39 9.30
N ILE A 840 -38.42 -14.51 8.20
CA ILE A 840 -38.93 -14.74 6.86
C ILE A 840 -38.95 -16.24 6.59
N PRO A 841 -40.09 -16.83 6.17
CA PRO A 841 -40.16 -18.24 5.80
C PRO A 841 -39.22 -18.57 4.63
N THR A 842 -38.66 -19.78 4.65
CA THR A 842 -37.82 -20.32 3.57
C THR A 842 -38.57 -20.33 2.24
N ASN A 843 -37.96 -19.77 1.20
CA ASN A 843 -38.44 -19.85 -0.17
C ASN A 843 -37.87 -21.07 -0.88
N GLU A 844 -38.62 -22.18 -0.86
CA GLU A 844 -38.21 -23.45 -1.46
C GLU A 844 -37.87 -23.36 -2.97
N LYS A 845 -38.53 -22.46 -3.72
CA LYS A 845 -38.21 -22.27 -5.13
C LYS A 845 -36.78 -21.75 -5.34
N VAL A 846 -36.36 -20.79 -4.51
CA VAL A 846 -34.99 -20.24 -4.55
C VAL A 846 -33.98 -21.31 -4.16
N VAL A 847 -34.32 -22.16 -3.19
CA VAL A 847 -33.51 -23.30 -2.77
C VAL A 847 -33.33 -24.30 -3.92
N GLU A 848 -34.41 -24.75 -4.55
CA GLU A 848 -34.38 -25.70 -5.67
C GLU A 848 -33.52 -25.16 -6.84
N GLU A 849 -33.74 -23.92 -7.26
CA GLU A 849 -32.95 -23.29 -8.32
C GLU A 849 -31.46 -23.18 -7.97
N SER A 850 -31.15 -22.95 -6.70
CA SER A 850 -29.78 -22.81 -6.21
C SER A 850 -29.09 -24.17 -6.04
N LEU A 851 -29.83 -25.21 -5.65
CA LEU A 851 -29.34 -26.60 -5.60
C LEU A 851 -28.95 -27.09 -6.99
N GLU A 852 -29.74 -26.79 -8.02
CA GLU A 852 -29.39 -27.16 -9.40
C GLU A 852 -28.14 -26.42 -9.90
N LYS A 853 -27.94 -25.17 -9.49
CA LYS A 853 -26.69 -24.44 -9.76
C LYS A 853 -25.53 -25.09 -9.01
N LEU A 854 -25.71 -25.41 -7.74
CA LEU A 854 -24.68 -26.01 -6.90
C LEU A 854 -24.23 -27.37 -7.45
N LYS A 855 -25.17 -28.24 -7.87
CA LYS A 855 -24.84 -29.53 -8.50
C LYS A 855 -23.89 -29.38 -9.69
N LYS A 856 -24.16 -28.42 -10.59
CA LYS A 856 -23.27 -28.14 -11.74
C LYS A 856 -21.87 -27.71 -11.33
N VAL A 857 -21.74 -26.97 -10.23
CA VAL A 857 -20.43 -26.60 -9.67
C VAL A 857 -19.74 -27.83 -9.07
N LEU A 858 -20.49 -28.65 -8.32
CA LEU A 858 -19.99 -29.87 -7.72
C LEU A 858 -19.55 -30.91 -8.76
N ASP A 859 -20.20 -31.00 -9.92
CA ASP A 859 -19.75 -31.84 -11.05
C ASP A 859 -18.32 -31.46 -11.50
N VAL A 860 -18.03 -30.16 -11.60
CA VAL A 860 -16.69 -29.65 -11.95
C VAL A 860 -15.69 -29.95 -10.83
N TYR A 861 -16.11 -29.81 -9.57
CA TYR A 861 -15.24 -30.03 -8.41
C TYR A 861 -14.90 -31.52 -8.26
N GLU A 862 -15.88 -32.40 -8.47
CA GLU A 862 -15.71 -33.84 -8.47
C GLU A 862 -14.70 -34.28 -9.53
N ALA A 863 -14.83 -33.75 -10.76
CA ALA A 863 -13.87 -34.01 -11.83
C ALA A 863 -12.47 -33.45 -11.51
N ARG A 864 -12.38 -32.28 -10.87
CA ARG A 864 -11.10 -31.66 -10.47
C ARG A 864 -10.39 -32.47 -9.39
N LEU A 865 -11.13 -32.95 -8.39
CA LEU A 865 -10.64 -33.66 -7.21
C LEU A 865 -10.40 -35.16 -7.47
N ALA A 866 -10.92 -35.71 -8.58
CA ALA A 866 -10.66 -37.11 -8.97
C ALA A 866 -9.16 -37.47 -9.12
N GLY A 867 -8.28 -36.48 -9.26
CA GLY A 867 -6.83 -36.67 -9.33
C GLY A 867 -6.03 -35.68 -8.49
N ARG A 868 -6.65 -35.01 -7.51
CA ARG A 868 -6.00 -34.00 -6.65
C ARG A 868 -6.53 -34.05 -5.23
N GLU A 869 -5.67 -33.75 -4.27
CA GLU A 869 -6.08 -33.71 -2.87
C GLU A 869 -6.90 -32.44 -2.51
N TYR A 870 -6.56 -31.32 -3.15
CA TYR A 870 -7.15 -30.00 -2.91
C TYR A 870 -7.51 -29.29 -4.23
N LEU A 871 -8.27 -28.20 -4.18
CA LEU A 871 -8.76 -27.55 -5.40
C LEU A 871 -7.62 -26.93 -6.24
N ALA A 872 -6.70 -26.23 -5.58
CA ALA A 872 -5.56 -25.59 -6.23
C ALA A 872 -4.52 -26.61 -6.74
N GLY A 873 -4.35 -27.74 -6.07
CA GLY A 873 -3.33 -28.74 -6.38
C GLY A 873 -3.27 -29.83 -5.32
N ASP A 874 -2.10 -30.42 -5.11
CA ASP A 874 -1.88 -31.45 -4.07
C ASP A 874 -1.40 -30.82 -2.75
N PHE A 875 -1.99 -29.68 -2.40
CA PHE A 875 -1.65 -28.95 -1.20
C PHE A 875 -2.81 -28.12 -0.66
N PHE A 876 -2.90 -28.06 0.67
CA PHE A 876 -3.84 -27.17 1.35
C PHE A 876 -3.45 -25.71 1.12
N SER A 877 -4.45 -24.88 0.78
CA SER A 877 -4.21 -23.49 0.38
C SER A 877 -5.33 -22.55 0.79
N PHE A 878 -5.13 -21.26 0.53
CA PHE A 878 -6.16 -20.24 0.71
C PHE A 878 -7.42 -20.52 -0.14
N ALA A 879 -7.29 -21.17 -1.30
CA ALA A 879 -8.44 -21.56 -2.10
C ALA A 879 -9.39 -22.45 -1.29
N ASP A 880 -8.86 -23.41 -0.55
CA ASP A 880 -9.67 -24.34 0.26
C ASP A 880 -10.25 -23.66 1.51
N ILE A 881 -9.46 -22.78 2.17
CA ILE A 881 -9.93 -21.99 3.32
C ILE A 881 -11.16 -21.15 2.96
N ASN A 882 -11.18 -20.55 1.77
CA ASN A 882 -12.29 -19.70 1.34
C ASN A 882 -13.63 -20.43 1.24
N HIS A 883 -13.61 -21.74 0.97
CA HIS A 883 -14.81 -22.56 0.86
C HIS A 883 -15.40 -22.94 2.22
N PHE A 884 -14.58 -22.99 3.28
CA PHE A 884 -14.99 -23.51 4.58
C PHE A 884 -16.27 -22.87 5.15
N PRO A 885 -16.39 -21.54 5.29
CA PRO A 885 -17.49 -20.98 6.08
C PRO A 885 -18.88 -21.25 5.50
N TYR A 886 -19.04 -21.12 4.17
CA TYR A 886 -20.32 -21.39 3.51
C TYR A 886 -20.61 -22.88 3.36
N THR A 887 -19.57 -23.69 3.14
CA THR A 887 -19.72 -25.15 3.10
C THR A 887 -20.16 -25.68 4.46
N PHE A 888 -19.53 -25.20 5.55
CA PHE A 888 -19.91 -25.54 6.91
C PHE A 888 -21.35 -25.15 7.20
N ALA A 889 -21.74 -23.90 6.91
CA ALA A 889 -23.12 -23.44 7.08
C ALA A 889 -24.11 -24.30 6.27
N PHE A 890 -23.77 -24.66 5.03
CA PHE A 890 -24.60 -25.55 4.20
C PHE A 890 -24.79 -26.94 4.83
N THR A 891 -23.77 -27.51 5.50
CA THR A 891 -23.89 -28.80 6.19
C THR A 891 -24.86 -28.78 7.38
N LEU A 892 -25.27 -27.59 7.84
CA LEU A 892 -26.30 -27.44 8.88
C LEU A 892 -27.72 -27.37 8.30
N THR A 893 -27.88 -27.44 6.98
CA THR A 893 -29.18 -27.44 6.29
C THR A 893 -29.68 -28.86 6.01
N PRO A 894 -30.99 -29.06 5.70
CA PRO A 894 -31.52 -30.37 5.32
C PRO A 894 -30.85 -31.00 4.08
N HIS A 895 -30.11 -30.22 3.29
CA HIS A 895 -29.47 -30.66 2.05
C HIS A 895 -28.01 -31.09 2.23
N ALA A 896 -27.51 -31.20 3.46
CA ALA A 896 -26.13 -31.60 3.76
C ALA A 896 -25.70 -32.91 3.08
N LEU A 897 -26.63 -33.86 2.92
CA LEU A 897 -26.39 -35.16 2.27
C LEU A 897 -26.11 -35.05 0.77
N LEU A 898 -26.23 -33.86 0.15
CA LEU A 898 -25.88 -33.66 -1.25
C LEU A 898 -24.42 -34.08 -1.54
N PHE A 899 -23.50 -33.81 -0.61
CA PHE A 899 -22.09 -34.19 -0.77
C PHE A 899 -21.86 -35.70 -0.80
N ASP A 900 -22.78 -36.53 -0.29
CA ASP A 900 -22.67 -37.99 -0.38
C ASP A 900 -22.76 -38.49 -1.84
N SER A 901 -23.28 -37.68 -2.75
CA SER A 901 -23.32 -37.97 -4.19
C SER A 901 -22.01 -37.65 -4.92
N TYR A 902 -21.06 -36.99 -4.24
CA TYR A 902 -19.79 -36.52 -4.81
C TYR A 902 -18.62 -37.00 -3.93
N PRO A 903 -18.16 -38.25 -4.11
CA PRO A 903 -17.21 -38.88 -3.19
C PRO A 903 -15.88 -38.15 -3.07
N ASN A 904 -15.35 -37.55 -4.16
CA ASN A 904 -14.10 -36.80 -4.09
C ASN A 904 -14.28 -35.45 -3.39
N VAL A 905 -15.41 -34.76 -3.65
CA VAL A 905 -15.78 -33.54 -2.91
C VAL A 905 -15.96 -33.84 -1.42
N LYS A 906 -16.67 -34.92 -1.07
CA LYS A 906 -16.86 -35.34 0.32
C LYS A 906 -15.53 -35.62 1.00
N ALA A 907 -14.64 -36.38 0.36
CA ALA A 907 -13.32 -36.66 0.91
C ALA A 907 -12.47 -35.38 1.11
N TRP A 908 -12.55 -34.43 0.17
CA TRP A 908 -11.92 -33.11 0.33
C TRP A 908 -12.49 -32.35 1.51
N TRP A 909 -13.82 -32.31 1.66
CA TRP A 909 -14.48 -31.64 2.78
C TRP A 909 -14.11 -32.26 4.14
N GLU A 910 -14.08 -33.60 4.23
CA GLU A 910 -13.67 -34.31 5.44
C GLU A 910 -12.21 -34.01 5.81
N ARG A 911 -11.31 -33.90 4.81
CA ARG A 911 -9.92 -33.46 5.04
C ARG A 911 -9.84 -32.03 5.60
N LEU A 912 -10.66 -31.11 5.10
CA LEU A 912 -10.71 -29.73 5.63
C LEU A 912 -11.23 -29.71 7.07
N MET A 913 -12.31 -30.44 7.35
CA MET A 913 -12.91 -30.52 8.68
C MET A 913 -12.06 -31.25 9.72
N ALA A 914 -11.03 -32.00 9.30
CA ALA A 914 -10.07 -32.62 10.21
C ALA A 914 -9.03 -31.63 10.77
N ARG A 915 -8.94 -30.40 10.23
CA ARG A 915 -7.96 -29.41 10.66
C ARG A 915 -8.36 -28.77 12.01
N PRO A 916 -7.42 -28.58 12.96
CA PRO A 916 -7.74 -28.02 14.28
C PRO A 916 -8.44 -26.65 14.24
N SER A 917 -8.00 -25.76 13.36
CA SER A 917 -8.59 -24.44 13.10
C SER A 917 -10.08 -24.53 12.70
N MET A 918 -10.39 -25.44 11.77
CA MET A 918 -11.74 -25.67 11.23
C MET A 918 -12.65 -26.35 12.25
N ILE A 919 -12.12 -27.27 13.06
CA ILE A 919 -12.86 -27.90 14.16
C ILE A 919 -13.26 -26.84 15.18
N LYS A 920 -12.30 -26.03 15.63
CA LYS A 920 -12.52 -24.96 16.62
C LYS A 920 -13.59 -23.98 16.13
N LEU A 921 -13.37 -23.39 14.96
CA LEU A 921 -14.28 -22.37 14.43
C LEU A 921 -15.63 -22.94 13.97
N GLY A 922 -15.66 -24.19 13.48
CA GLY A 922 -16.90 -24.89 13.18
C GLY A 922 -17.75 -25.10 14.45
N ALA A 923 -17.13 -25.48 15.56
CA ALA A 923 -17.83 -25.59 16.85
C ALA A 923 -18.41 -24.24 17.31
N ASP A 924 -17.64 -23.16 17.20
CA ASP A 924 -18.07 -21.80 17.54
C ASP A 924 -19.25 -21.34 16.66
N MET A 925 -19.17 -21.56 15.35
CA MET A 925 -20.24 -21.25 14.39
C MET A 925 -21.51 -22.05 14.70
N ALA A 926 -21.39 -23.36 14.96
CA ALA A 926 -22.54 -24.20 15.28
C ALA A 926 -23.20 -23.85 16.61
N ALA A 927 -22.40 -23.46 17.63
CA ALA A 927 -22.93 -23.01 18.91
C ALA A 927 -23.73 -21.70 18.75
N ALA A 928 -23.18 -20.74 18.00
CA ALA A 928 -23.83 -19.45 17.78
C ALA A 928 -25.09 -19.51 16.91
N LEU A 929 -25.20 -20.47 15.99
CA LEU A 929 -26.41 -20.68 15.18
C LEU A 929 -27.54 -21.40 15.94
N LYS A 930 -27.24 -22.08 17.05
CA LYS A 930 -28.22 -22.76 17.90
C LYS A 930 -28.76 -21.88 19.04
N ALA A 931 -28.00 -20.87 19.43
CA ALA A 931 -28.40 -19.84 20.40
C ALA A 931 -29.33 -18.82 19.75
#